data_AF-A0A4Q7YQD6-F1
#
_entry.id   AF-A0A4Q7YQD6-F1
#
_cell.length_a   1.000
_cell.length_b   1.000
_cell.length_c   1.000
_cell.angle_alpha   90.00
_cell.angle_beta   90.00
_cell.angle_gamma   90.00
#
_symmetry.space_group_name_H-M   'P 1'
#
loop_
_entity.id
_entity.type
_entity.pdbx_description
1 polymer ?
#
loop_
_entity_poly.entity_id
_entity_poly.type
_entity_poly.pdbx_seq_one_letter_code
_entity_poly.pdbx_strand_id
1 'polypeptide(L)'
;MLQDQISNQQTTASALFPPGQLKLPSAPSSEQGEVKAWSESVDMITYVPAEPDTNPLFLEKRVYQGSSGRVYPLPVIDSIDTEPQSRSWQAVHIENEFLRLMVMPEIGGRIHIGLDKRTGYDFFYRQNVIKPALVGLTGPWISGGVEFNWPQHHRPATFMPVEVSIERSPDGAVTVWCSDHDPMARMKGMHGVCLYPGKAYVEVKVRLYNRTTDTQTFLWWANVATRVHEKYQSFFPHDVRFAADHAKRAVTEYPLSQDLYYGVDYGERVRTGVPSHELPSRFVPDGSYSANDLGWYANIPVPTSYMIVGSRDDFFGGYDHAADAGIVAVANHHISPGKKQWTWGNHDFGYAWDRCLTDSDGPYVELMSGVYTDNQPDFSFLAPGETKTFSQFWYPVSTIGPPDLANLNGALRLETDAGNVTIHVQVTSDRPDATVALFRNGVEAARWTDELSPKEARHYLMPVSDSTEALEVRVSQGDNVLLRYAPAEIVPVEKPDVATEPPLPEDVVSSDELYLNGLHLEQYRHPTRAAEPYWLEAVRRDPGDSRSNHALGRSHMRRGEFAVAERYLRTAIARLTRRNPNPSDGEPHYNFGLTLQFLGRTADAYDTFYKCTWNAAWRGPGYHRLAEIDCTRKEWAKALDHLDRSLSAEADNLNALNLKAIVLRRLERTDEAASLIAQIRSLDPLDVTSRFLESGNVAGDAPQQIDLAFDFMRAGLLEEALEVLRAERPGNNDGGATIRLYATADVLQQLCRDAEAAVSRQQAAAADPAYVFPSRLEEMLLLERAIRANPVDAHAHYYLGNLLYDRRRYDEAIAQWDRAAALDPKFPITWRNLGFARFNVLHDAKGAAAAFAHARELAPNDARIAYEQDQLLKRVGTPLEERLKNLTAHMDLVEQRDDLSVEFASLLNSTGQPERALDLLLDRSFGPWEGGEGQVLAQYVRANILLAQQALAQGHATAAVELLQKAGNPPENLNEAKHLLMNLSMIDYWMGAALTAEGDRDRAIGHWERGARQKSDFQQMQVQPISETTYWSAMAQRALGREMEAAELFRAIDAYACKLEADIAKIDYFATSLPAMLLFHEDLKERQDITARFLHAQAQLGLGNKDKAKRLLSEVLSMDHSHIGGIDLLTTISRDES
;
A
#
# COMPACT_ATOMS: atom_id res chain seq x y z
N MET A 1 -6.69 -41.19 54.58
CA MET A 1 -6.15 -41.63 53.27
C MET A 1 -7.16 -41.35 52.15
N LEU A 2 -7.47 -40.06 51.91
CA LEU A 2 -8.25 -39.55 50.77
C LEU A 2 -8.30 -38.00 50.87
N GLN A 3 -7.12 -37.38 50.98
CA GLN A 3 -6.99 -35.90 50.97
C GLN A 3 -5.69 -35.39 50.32
N ASP A 4 -4.83 -36.28 49.80
CA ASP A 4 -3.53 -35.92 49.21
C ASP A 4 -3.45 -36.15 47.68
N GLN A 5 -4.59 -36.21 46.97
CA GLN A 5 -4.61 -36.38 45.49
C GLN A 5 -5.32 -35.24 44.72
N ILE A 6 -5.46 -34.05 45.32
CA ILE A 6 -5.99 -32.85 44.64
C ILE A 6 -4.94 -31.71 44.58
N SER A 7 -3.64 -32.05 44.67
CA SER A 7 -2.55 -31.05 44.68
C SER A 7 -1.52 -31.23 43.55
N ASN A 8 -1.81 -32.02 42.51
CA ASN A 8 -0.82 -32.32 41.47
C ASN A 8 -1.35 -32.29 40.01
N GLN A 9 -2.40 -31.50 39.74
CA GLN A 9 -2.84 -31.19 38.36
C GLN A 9 -2.84 -29.68 38.06
N GLN A 10 -1.93 -28.92 38.67
CA GLN A 10 -1.74 -27.48 38.39
C GLN A 10 -0.39 -27.16 37.74
N THR A 11 0.27 -28.13 37.12
CA THR A 11 1.57 -27.96 36.47
C THR A 11 1.66 -28.76 35.18
N THR A 12 0.81 -28.46 34.18
CA THR A 12 1.07 -28.76 32.75
C THR A 12 0.41 -27.73 31.82
N ALA A 13 0.24 -26.48 32.26
CA ALA A 13 -0.15 -25.34 31.40
C ALA A 13 1.03 -24.37 31.14
N SER A 14 2.28 -24.86 31.20
CA SER A 14 3.48 -24.02 31.02
C SER A 14 4.30 -24.35 29.76
N ALA A 15 3.68 -24.95 28.74
CA ALA A 15 4.35 -25.28 27.47
C ALA A 15 3.85 -24.46 26.26
N LEU A 16 3.20 -23.31 26.49
CA LEU A 16 2.67 -22.45 25.42
C LEU A 16 3.30 -21.05 25.33
N PHE A 17 4.21 -20.69 26.22
CA PHE A 17 4.86 -19.37 26.18
C PHE A 17 6.28 -19.50 25.63
N PRO A 18 6.55 -19.12 24.36
CA PRO A 18 7.91 -19.04 23.89
C PRO A 18 8.67 -17.97 24.70
N PRO A 19 9.94 -18.21 25.06
CA PRO A 19 10.78 -17.19 25.70
C PRO A 19 10.89 -15.96 24.78
N GLY A 20 10.55 -14.76 25.30
CA GLY A 20 10.62 -13.50 24.54
C GLY A 20 9.28 -12.80 24.26
N GLN A 21 8.14 -13.38 24.66
CA GLN A 21 6.83 -12.75 24.45
C GLN A 21 6.69 -11.41 25.19
N LEU A 22 6.24 -10.36 24.48
CA LEU A 22 5.97 -9.04 25.02
C LEU A 22 4.89 -9.12 26.09
N LYS A 23 5.22 -8.70 27.32
CA LYS A 23 4.27 -8.65 28.43
C LYS A 23 3.55 -7.31 28.45
N LEU A 24 2.23 -7.35 28.48
CA LEU A 24 1.42 -6.14 28.62
C LEU A 24 1.45 -5.68 30.09
N PRO A 25 1.63 -4.38 30.36
CA PRO A 25 1.58 -3.86 31.71
C PRO A 25 0.15 -3.96 32.29
N SER A 26 0.09 -4.09 33.61
CA SER A 26 -1.17 -4.03 34.37
C SER A 26 -1.71 -2.61 34.41
N ALA A 27 -3.03 -2.45 34.49
CA ALA A 27 -3.63 -1.13 34.66
C ALA A 27 -3.11 -0.42 35.92
N PRO A 28 -2.71 0.87 35.82
CA PRO A 28 -2.29 1.63 36.98
C PRO A 28 -3.46 1.84 37.94
N SER A 29 -3.18 2.04 39.22
CA SER A 29 -4.20 2.26 40.25
C SER A 29 -5.05 3.52 40.05
N SER A 30 -4.60 4.45 39.20
CA SER A 30 -5.34 5.64 38.78
C SER A 30 -6.51 5.31 37.84
N GLU A 31 -6.46 4.19 37.12
CA GLU A 31 -7.51 3.78 36.21
C GLU A 31 -8.61 3.02 36.96
N GLN A 32 -9.67 3.76 37.30
CA GLN A 32 -10.85 3.28 38.03
C GLN A 32 -12.04 3.23 37.06
N GLY A 33 -12.71 2.09 36.96
CA GLY A 33 -13.82 1.86 36.02
C GLY A 33 -13.82 0.44 35.44
N GLU A 34 -14.90 0.09 34.74
CA GLU A 34 -15.05 -1.20 34.05
C GLU A 34 -14.21 -1.25 32.77
N VAL A 35 -14.15 -0.12 32.04
CA VAL A 35 -13.21 0.08 30.93
C VAL A 35 -12.09 1.00 31.39
N LYS A 36 -10.84 0.60 31.16
CA LYS A 36 -9.63 1.33 31.57
C LYS A 36 -8.80 1.67 30.35
N ALA A 37 -8.22 2.87 30.30
CA ALA A 37 -7.24 3.21 29.26
C ALA A 37 -6.17 4.18 29.75
N TRP A 38 -4.91 3.87 29.47
CA TRP A 38 -3.76 4.67 29.89
C TRP A 38 -2.62 4.60 28.89
N SER A 39 -1.73 5.58 28.94
CA SER A 39 -0.47 5.58 28.19
C SER A 39 0.66 5.04 29.04
N GLU A 40 1.45 4.12 28.49
CA GLU A 40 2.65 3.57 29.13
C GLU A 40 3.61 3.12 28.03
N SER A 41 4.90 3.42 28.21
CA SER A 41 5.89 2.97 27.22
C SER A 41 6.08 1.46 27.30
N VAL A 42 6.34 0.84 26.14
CA VAL A 42 6.75 -0.56 26.05
C VAL A 42 8.12 -0.65 25.38
N ASP A 43 9.02 -1.41 26.00
CA ASP A 43 10.33 -1.68 25.41
C ASP A 43 10.21 -2.87 24.47
N MET A 44 10.57 -2.66 23.21
CA MET A 44 10.51 -3.68 22.16
C MET A 44 11.83 -3.74 21.41
N ILE A 45 12.20 -4.97 21.07
CA ILE A 45 13.24 -5.18 20.08
C ILE A 45 12.77 -4.56 18.75
N THR A 46 13.64 -3.76 18.14
CA THR A 46 13.32 -2.95 16.96
C THR A 46 14.49 -2.95 15.99
N TYR A 47 14.21 -3.29 14.73
CA TYR A 47 15.10 -3.03 13.60
C TYR A 47 14.79 -1.62 13.11
N VAL A 48 15.71 -0.68 13.33
CA VAL A 48 15.43 0.75 13.18
C VAL A 48 15.58 1.15 11.71
N PRO A 49 14.57 1.80 11.10
CA PRO A 49 14.75 2.40 9.78
C PRO A 49 15.83 3.48 9.82
N ALA A 50 16.62 3.56 8.75
CA ALA A 50 17.59 4.64 8.61
C ALA A 50 16.92 6.02 8.52
N GLU A 51 17.73 7.07 8.63
CA GLU A 51 17.25 8.43 8.35
C GLU A 51 16.72 8.52 6.90
N PRO A 52 15.60 9.25 6.67
CA PRO A 52 15.05 9.40 5.33
C PRO A 52 16.03 10.07 4.35
N ASP A 53 15.92 9.75 3.07
CA ASP A 53 16.74 10.37 2.03
C ASP A 53 16.38 11.87 1.87
N THR A 54 17.40 12.72 1.85
CA THR A 54 17.25 14.17 1.66
C THR A 54 16.92 14.56 0.22
N ASN A 55 17.15 13.66 -0.74
CA ASN A 55 16.88 13.86 -2.16
C ASN A 55 15.38 13.64 -2.46
N PRO A 56 14.70 14.58 -3.16
CA PRO A 56 13.33 14.37 -3.59
C PRO A 56 13.23 13.27 -4.66
N LEU A 57 12.20 12.43 -4.56
CA LEU A 57 11.92 11.35 -5.52
C LEU A 57 10.62 11.60 -6.30
N PHE A 58 10.74 11.68 -7.62
CA PHE A 58 9.62 11.88 -8.55
C PHE A 58 9.24 10.58 -9.27
N LEU A 59 8.59 9.67 -8.54
CA LEU A 59 8.25 8.31 -9.00
C LEU A 59 6.91 8.27 -9.76
N GLU A 60 6.77 9.04 -10.84
CA GLU A 60 5.48 9.26 -11.52
C GLU A 60 4.82 8.01 -12.12
N LYS A 61 5.63 7.02 -12.51
CA LYS A 61 5.17 5.78 -13.17
C LYS A 61 5.28 4.55 -12.27
N ARG A 62 5.63 4.71 -10.99
CA ARG A 62 5.68 3.61 -10.03
C ARG A 62 4.25 3.09 -9.84
N VAL A 63 4.06 1.79 -10.10
CA VAL A 63 2.83 1.08 -9.79
C VAL A 63 2.97 0.54 -8.39
N TYR A 64 2.02 0.87 -7.52
CA TYR A 64 2.05 0.49 -6.13
C TYR A 64 0.64 0.10 -5.68
N GLN A 65 0.46 -1.19 -5.40
CA GLN A 65 -0.82 -1.80 -5.00
C GLN A 65 -1.97 -1.43 -5.97
N GLY A 66 -1.71 -1.49 -7.28
CA GLY A 66 -2.65 -1.14 -8.36
C GLY A 66 -2.93 0.36 -8.54
N SER A 67 -2.26 1.23 -7.77
CA SER A 67 -2.41 2.69 -7.82
C SER A 67 -1.07 3.40 -8.02
N SER A 68 -1.07 4.74 -8.02
CA SER A 68 0.14 5.55 -8.11
C SER A 68 1.03 5.38 -6.89
N GLY A 69 2.29 4.98 -7.11
CA GLY A 69 3.36 4.91 -6.11
C GLY A 69 4.15 6.20 -5.96
N ARG A 70 3.56 7.36 -6.31
CA ARG A 70 4.17 8.68 -6.13
C ARG A 70 4.43 8.92 -4.64
N VAL A 71 5.64 9.41 -4.31
CA VAL A 71 6.05 9.67 -2.93
C VAL A 71 6.20 11.16 -2.61
N TYR A 72 6.55 12.01 -3.58
CA TYR A 72 6.61 13.47 -3.38
C TYR A 72 5.25 14.02 -2.90
N PRO A 73 5.19 14.75 -1.77
CA PRO A 73 6.27 15.52 -1.15
C PRO A 73 6.94 14.88 0.08
N LEU A 74 7.04 13.55 0.15
CA LEU A 74 7.65 12.86 1.30
C LEU A 74 9.04 12.32 0.96
N PRO A 75 9.99 12.37 1.93
CA PRO A 75 11.24 11.63 1.79
C PRO A 75 10.97 10.13 1.86
N VAL A 76 11.89 9.34 1.31
CA VAL A 76 11.83 7.88 1.31
C VAL A 76 12.96 7.34 2.17
N ILE A 77 12.68 6.30 2.95
CA ILE A 77 13.69 5.52 3.66
C ILE A 77 13.94 4.27 2.83
N ASP A 78 15.19 3.94 2.59
CA ASP A 78 15.59 2.85 1.71
C ASP A 78 16.58 1.85 2.34
N SER A 79 16.75 1.91 3.65
CA SER A 79 17.44 0.88 4.42
C SER A 79 16.85 0.75 5.82
N ILE A 80 16.96 -0.46 6.37
CA ILE A 80 16.59 -0.83 7.74
C ILE A 80 17.83 -1.46 8.36
N ASP A 81 18.13 -1.12 9.62
CA ASP A 81 19.22 -1.75 10.35
C ASP A 81 19.06 -3.27 10.37
N THR A 82 20.15 -4.00 10.16
CA THR A 82 20.17 -5.47 10.20
C THR A 82 20.30 -6.01 11.62
N GLU A 83 20.80 -5.19 12.55
CA GLU A 83 20.95 -5.53 13.96
C GLU A 83 19.83 -4.90 14.78
N PRO A 84 19.07 -5.71 15.54
CA PRO A 84 18.00 -5.18 16.36
C PRO A 84 18.52 -4.44 17.60
N GLN A 85 17.79 -3.43 18.04
CA GLN A 85 18.03 -2.71 19.29
C GLN A 85 16.77 -2.60 20.15
N SER A 86 16.95 -2.54 21.47
CA SER A 86 15.84 -2.27 22.39
C SER A 86 15.45 -0.80 22.28
N ARG A 87 14.21 -0.54 21.86
CA ARG A 87 13.63 0.80 21.78
C ARG A 87 12.37 0.89 22.62
N SER A 88 12.24 1.99 23.35
CA SER A 88 11.01 2.31 24.08
C SER A 88 10.03 3.00 23.14
N TRP A 89 8.81 2.49 23.08
CA TRP A 89 7.73 3.01 22.25
C TRP A 89 6.57 3.46 23.13
N GLN A 90 5.99 4.63 22.84
CA GLN A 90 4.75 5.04 23.49
C GLN A 90 3.60 4.16 23.03
N ALA A 91 2.96 3.48 23.98
CA ALA A 91 1.76 2.70 23.74
C ALA A 91 0.57 3.27 24.52
N VAL A 92 -0.62 3.10 23.96
CA VAL A 92 -1.88 3.32 24.67
C VAL A 92 -2.57 1.98 24.86
N HIS A 93 -2.82 1.67 26.11
CA HIS A 93 -3.45 0.44 26.54
C HIS A 93 -4.92 0.68 26.81
N ILE A 94 -5.79 -0.22 26.36
CA ILE A 94 -7.23 -0.20 26.68
C ILE A 94 -7.72 -1.61 27.01
N GLU A 95 -8.54 -1.75 28.06
CA GLU A 95 -9.14 -3.04 28.43
C GLU A 95 -10.51 -2.90 29.08
N ASN A 96 -11.29 -3.97 28.99
CA ASN A 96 -12.47 -4.21 29.82
C ASN A 96 -12.38 -5.62 30.47
N GLU A 97 -13.50 -6.17 30.94
CA GLU A 97 -13.56 -7.48 31.55
C GLU A 97 -13.26 -8.66 30.60
N PHE A 98 -13.39 -8.46 29.29
CA PHE A 98 -13.22 -9.51 28.27
C PHE A 98 -12.00 -9.31 27.38
N LEU A 99 -11.69 -8.08 26.99
CA LEU A 99 -10.72 -7.76 25.94
C LEU A 99 -9.59 -6.88 26.48
N ARG A 100 -8.40 -7.08 25.91
CA ARG A 100 -7.21 -6.26 26.15
C ARG A 100 -6.57 -5.88 24.83
N LEU A 101 -6.39 -4.59 24.58
CA LEU A 101 -5.75 -4.06 23.38
C LEU A 101 -4.52 -3.20 23.72
N MET A 102 -3.58 -3.15 22.79
CA MET A 102 -2.46 -2.20 22.79
C MET A 102 -2.46 -1.44 21.46
N VAL A 103 -2.54 -0.12 21.52
CA VAL A 103 -2.50 0.79 20.37
C VAL A 103 -1.14 1.47 20.34
N MET A 104 -0.55 1.65 19.17
CA MET A 104 0.79 2.25 18.99
C MET A 104 0.72 3.56 18.20
N PRO A 105 0.60 4.72 18.87
CA PRO A 105 0.53 6.02 18.19
C PRO A 105 1.76 6.37 17.35
N GLU A 106 2.96 5.95 17.76
CA GLU A 106 4.20 6.33 17.05
C GLU A 106 4.37 5.61 15.68
N ILE A 107 3.54 4.61 15.39
CA ILE A 107 3.57 3.81 14.16
C ILE A 107 2.14 3.69 13.60
N GLY A 108 1.58 4.84 13.22
CA GLY A 108 0.31 4.95 12.48
C GLY A 108 -0.96 4.78 13.30
N GLY A 109 -0.86 4.68 14.64
CA GLY A 109 -2.02 4.49 15.53
C GLY A 109 -2.65 3.11 15.43
N ARG A 110 -1.91 2.11 14.98
CA ARG A 110 -2.42 0.75 14.74
C ARG A 110 -2.78 0.04 16.04
N ILE A 111 -3.70 -0.93 15.98
CA ILE A 111 -3.87 -1.89 17.08
C ILE A 111 -2.76 -2.91 16.94
N HIS A 112 -1.81 -2.94 17.87
CA HIS A 112 -0.65 -3.82 17.81
C HIS A 112 -0.92 -5.20 18.41
N ILE A 113 -1.75 -5.28 19.46
CA ILE A 113 -2.13 -6.54 20.13
C ILE A 113 -3.62 -6.51 20.45
N GLY A 114 -4.30 -7.64 20.24
CA GLY A 114 -5.66 -7.89 20.71
C GLY A 114 -5.77 -9.26 21.36
N LEU A 115 -6.05 -9.26 22.66
CA LEU A 115 -6.09 -10.45 23.51
C LEU A 115 -7.49 -10.66 24.08
N ASP A 116 -8.00 -11.88 23.96
CA ASP A 116 -9.17 -12.35 24.68
C ASP A 116 -8.76 -12.81 26.09
N LYS A 117 -9.18 -12.07 27.11
CA LYS A 117 -8.85 -12.34 28.52
C LYS A 117 -9.52 -13.61 29.05
N ARG A 118 -10.59 -14.09 28.39
CA ARG A 118 -11.33 -15.29 28.79
C ARG A 118 -10.53 -16.56 28.49
N THR A 119 -9.88 -16.60 27.33
CA THR A 119 -9.16 -17.76 26.79
C THR A 119 -7.64 -17.61 26.83
N GLY A 120 -7.14 -16.37 26.92
CA GLY A 120 -5.72 -16.06 26.73
C GLY A 120 -5.28 -16.06 25.25
N TYR A 121 -6.22 -16.11 24.31
CA TYR A 121 -5.95 -16.17 22.87
C TYR A 121 -5.75 -14.77 22.27
N ASP A 122 -4.68 -14.61 21.49
CA ASP A 122 -4.43 -13.40 20.71
C ASP A 122 -5.26 -13.45 19.41
N PHE A 123 -6.46 -12.84 19.45
CA PHE A 123 -7.37 -12.83 18.30
C PHE A 123 -6.95 -11.84 17.20
N PHE A 124 -6.08 -10.89 17.53
CA PHE A 124 -5.25 -10.20 16.55
C PHE A 124 -3.81 -10.69 16.69
N TYR A 125 -3.11 -10.83 15.57
CA TYR A 125 -1.72 -11.29 15.53
C TYR A 125 -0.83 -10.44 16.45
N ARG A 126 -0.27 -11.06 17.48
CA ARG A 126 0.72 -10.44 18.35
C ARG A 126 2.08 -10.47 17.66
N GLN A 127 2.59 -9.28 17.38
CA GLN A 127 3.97 -9.08 16.96
C GLN A 127 4.82 -8.73 18.20
N ASN A 128 5.91 -9.46 18.43
CA ASN A 128 6.80 -9.25 19.56
C ASN A 128 8.03 -8.38 19.22
N VAL A 129 8.27 -8.12 17.93
CA VAL A 129 9.38 -7.30 17.43
C VAL A 129 8.91 -6.26 16.42
N ILE A 130 9.46 -5.05 16.45
CA ILE A 130 9.25 -4.07 15.39
C ILE A 130 10.30 -4.32 14.30
N LYS A 131 9.93 -5.08 13.27
CA LYS A 131 10.82 -5.43 12.16
C LYS A 131 10.23 -4.95 10.82
N PRO A 132 10.54 -3.72 10.40
CA PRO A 132 10.00 -3.18 9.16
C PRO A 132 10.65 -3.80 7.92
N ALA A 133 9.86 -3.96 6.86
CA ALA A 133 10.33 -4.22 5.50
C ALA A 133 10.13 -2.97 4.63
N LEU A 134 10.90 -2.83 3.55
CA LEU A 134 10.83 -1.68 2.65
C LEU A 134 9.68 -1.82 1.61
N VAL A 135 8.47 -2.10 2.11
CA VAL A 135 7.25 -2.35 1.32
C VAL A 135 6.24 -1.20 1.45
N GLY A 136 6.38 -0.33 2.45
CA GLY A 136 5.54 0.87 2.59
C GLY A 136 5.79 1.89 1.48
N LEU A 137 4.84 2.83 1.29
CA LEU A 137 4.92 3.77 0.17
C LEU A 137 6.22 4.59 0.21
N THR A 138 6.65 4.98 1.43
CA THR A 138 7.91 5.68 1.72
C THR A 138 9.01 4.78 2.29
N GLY A 139 8.89 3.45 2.17
CA GLY A 139 9.85 2.48 2.69
C GLY A 139 9.26 1.62 3.82
N PRO A 140 9.30 2.05 5.10
CA PRO A 140 9.04 1.14 6.20
C PRO A 140 7.57 0.74 6.31
N TRP A 141 7.32 -0.57 6.39
CA TRP A 141 6.04 -1.17 6.73
C TRP A 141 6.24 -2.37 7.65
N ILE A 142 5.31 -2.63 8.56
CA ILE A 142 5.38 -3.73 9.53
C ILE A 142 4.13 -4.60 9.50
N SER A 143 4.32 -5.91 9.69
CA SER A 143 3.23 -6.89 9.80
C SER A 143 2.54 -6.84 11.17
N GLY A 144 1.42 -7.56 11.29
CA GLY A 144 0.76 -7.86 12.56
C GLY A 144 -0.28 -6.83 13.03
N GLY A 145 -1.08 -7.23 14.03
CA GLY A 145 -2.13 -6.40 14.59
C GLY A 145 -3.24 -6.02 13.60
N VAL A 146 -3.66 -4.75 13.61
CA VAL A 146 -4.62 -4.15 12.68
C VAL A 146 -4.05 -2.88 12.08
N GLU A 147 -3.74 -2.90 10.78
CA GLU A 147 -3.36 -1.70 10.01
C GLU A 147 -4.60 -0.98 9.49
N PHE A 148 -4.65 0.35 9.62
CA PHE A 148 -5.70 1.18 9.03
C PHE A 148 -5.15 1.92 7.80
N ASN A 149 -5.55 1.42 6.62
CA ASN A 149 -5.12 1.88 5.32
C ASN A 149 -6.03 2.98 4.80
N TRP A 150 -5.57 4.23 4.88
CA TRP A 150 -6.25 5.42 4.39
C TRP A 150 -5.23 6.54 4.14
N PRO A 151 -5.45 7.51 3.22
CA PRO A 151 -6.41 7.43 2.13
C PRO A 151 -5.93 6.51 1.00
N GLN A 152 -4.82 5.81 1.21
CA GLN A 152 -4.19 4.86 0.29
C GLN A 152 -3.69 3.62 1.06
N HIS A 153 -3.51 2.51 0.35
CA HIS A 153 -2.98 1.28 0.92
C HIS A 153 -1.49 1.41 1.24
N HIS A 154 -1.04 0.79 2.34
CA HIS A 154 0.32 0.87 2.90
C HIS A 154 0.86 2.31 2.84
N ARG A 155 0.02 3.24 3.31
CA ARG A 155 0.27 4.69 3.32
C ARG A 155 1.52 5.04 4.13
N PRO A 156 2.21 6.15 3.80
CA PRO A 156 3.41 6.58 4.53
C PRO A 156 3.18 6.70 6.04
N ALA A 157 2.01 7.22 6.42
CA ALA A 157 1.66 7.43 7.81
C ALA A 157 1.39 6.12 8.60
N THR A 158 1.49 4.94 7.99
CA THR A 158 1.49 3.66 8.74
C THR A 158 2.70 3.51 9.66
N PHE A 159 3.80 4.23 9.38
CA PHE A 159 5.02 4.22 10.20
C PHE A 159 5.39 5.63 10.68
N MET A 160 4.43 6.57 10.65
CA MET A 160 4.59 7.92 11.20
C MET A 160 3.79 8.06 12.50
N PRO A 161 4.21 8.95 13.41
CA PRO A 161 3.44 9.21 14.61
C PRO A 161 2.09 9.86 14.27
N VAL A 162 1.05 9.48 15.02
CA VAL A 162 -0.27 10.12 14.99
C VAL A 162 -0.55 10.80 16.32
N GLU A 163 -1.39 11.83 16.31
CA GLU A 163 -1.85 12.42 17.56
C GLU A 163 -2.86 11.50 18.25
N VAL A 164 -2.84 11.45 19.58
CA VAL A 164 -3.71 10.57 20.37
C VAL A 164 -4.51 11.35 21.42
N SER A 165 -5.75 10.94 21.65
CA SER A 165 -6.55 11.40 22.79
C SER A 165 -7.39 10.26 23.38
N ILE A 166 -7.59 10.27 24.69
CA ILE A 166 -8.43 9.29 25.39
C ILE A 166 -9.72 9.98 25.81
N GLU A 167 -10.84 9.56 25.22
CA GLU A 167 -12.18 10.04 25.54
C GLU A 167 -12.89 9.05 26.47
N ARG A 168 -13.54 9.57 27.52
CA ARG A 168 -14.38 8.79 28.44
C ARG A 168 -15.83 9.23 28.31
N SER A 169 -16.69 8.31 27.88
CA SER A 169 -18.10 8.58 27.62
C SER A 169 -18.94 8.40 28.90
N PRO A 170 -20.10 9.09 29.01
CA PRO A 170 -20.97 8.98 30.19
C PRO A 170 -21.53 7.57 30.47
N ASP A 171 -21.60 6.72 29.45
CA ASP A 171 -22.04 5.32 29.53
C ASP A 171 -20.92 4.36 29.99
N GLY A 172 -19.74 4.89 30.34
CA GLY A 172 -18.58 4.12 30.76
C GLY A 172 -17.73 3.60 29.61
N ALA A 173 -18.12 3.82 28.35
CA ALA A 173 -17.27 3.50 27.21
C ALA A 173 -16.02 4.39 27.19
N VAL A 174 -14.93 3.85 26.66
CA VAL A 174 -13.68 4.59 26.47
C VAL A 174 -13.25 4.46 25.02
N THR A 175 -12.90 5.58 24.39
CA THR A 175 -12.40 5.62 23.01
C THR A 175 -10.98 6.19 23.01
N VAL A 176 -10.04 5.45 22.43
CA VAL A 176 -8.69 5.94 22.14
C VAL A 176 -8.69 6.44 20.69
N TRP A 177 -8.75 7.76 20.51
CA TRP A 177 -8.69 8.40 19.20
C TRP A 177 -7.26 8.56 18.73
N CYS A 178 -6.99 8.12 17.51
CA CYS A 178 -5.78 8.40 16.76
C CYS A 178 -6.15 9.29 15.57
N SER A 179 -5.40 10.38 15.35
CA SER A 179 -5.64 11.32 14.25
C SER A 179 -4.40 11.46 13.38
N ASP A 180 -4.61 11.28 12.09
CA ASP A 180 -3.63 11.50 11.03
C ASP A 180 -4.03 12.71 10.18
N HIS A 181 -3.07 13.60 9.93
CA HIS A 181 -3.17 14.64 8.91
C HIS A 181 -2.41 14.14 7.68
N ASP A 182 -3.15 13.59 6.72
CA ASP A 182 -2.61 12.86 5.58
C ASP A 182 -1.51 13.68 4.88
N PRO A 183 -0.26 13.21 4.90
CA PRO A 183 0.88 14.00 4.42
C PRO A 183 0.88 14.20 2.90
N MET A 184 0.05 13.47 2.14
CA MET A 184 0.01 13.54 0.68
C MET A 184 -1.09 14.47 0.16
N ALA A 185 -2.35 14.18 0.48
CA ALA A 185 -3.50 14.95 0.01
C ALA A 185 -4.01 15.97 1.06
N ARG A 186 -3.37 16.04 2.24
CA ARG A 186 -3.68 16.99 3.32
C ARG A 186 -5.10 16.84 3.87
N MET A 187 -5.71 15.68 3.70
CA MET A 187 -6.98 15.36 4.33
C MET A 187 -6.75 14.98 5.80
N LYS A 188 -7.81 14.88 6.60
CA LYS A 188 -7.72 14.42 7.99
C LYS A 188 -8.48 13.11 8.16
N GLY A 189 -7.84 12.12 8.76
CA GLY A 189 -8.44 10.84 9.10
C GLY A 189 -8.30 10.56 10.58
N MET A 190 -9.37 10.09 11.20
CA MET A 190 -9.36 9.68 12.59
C MET A 190 -9.96 8.30 12.73
N HIS A 191 -9.36 7.48 13.61
CA HIS A 191 -9.93 6.22 14.04
C HIS A 191 -9.88 6.11 15.57
N GLY A 192 -11.00 5.71 16.16
CA GLY A 192 -11.20 5.60 17.59
C GLY A 192 -11.38 4.14 17.98
N VAL A 193 -10.43 3.59 18.72
CA VAL A 193 -10.52 2.23 19.28
C VAL A 193 -11.35 2.28 20.56
N CYS A 194 -12.56 1.73 20.51
CA CYS A 194 -13.55 1.85 21.57
C CYS A 194 -13.88 0.50 22.20
N LEU A 195 -13.88 0.47 23.54
CA LEU A 195 -14.42 -0.62 24.34
C LEU A 195 -15.58 -0.12 25.20
N TYR A 196 -16.54 -1.01 25.42
CA TYR A 196 -17.74 -0.77 26.24
C TYR A 196 -17.71 -1.66 27.48
N PRO A 197 -18.28 -1.21 28.61
CA PRO A 197 -18.59 -2.10 29.72
C PRO A 197 -19.62 -3.15 29.29
N GLY A 198 -19.50 -4.39 29.75
CA GLY A 198 -20.46 -5.47 29.49
C GLY A 198 -20.39 -6.09 28.10
N LYS A 199 -19.43 -5.69 27.24
CA LYS A 199 -19.38 -6.11 25.84
C LYS A 199 -18.03 -6.69 25.42
N ALA A 200 -18.06 -7.87 24.80
CA ALA A 200 -16.88 -8.58 24.33
C ALA A 200 -16.55 -8.29 22.85
N TYR A 201 -16.67 -7.04 22.41
CA TYR A 201 -16.25 -6.62 21.07
C TYR A 201 -15.46 -5.32 21.10
N VAL A 202 -14.63 -5.14 20.07
CA VAL A 202 -13.95 -3.89 19.72
C VAL A 202 -14.81 -3.16 18.70
N GLU A 203 -15.04 -1.87 18.91
CA GLU A 203 -15.54 -0.97 17.87
C GLU A 203 -14.41 -0.05 17.43
N VAL A 204 -14.20 0.08 16.11
CA VAL A 204 -13.38 1.14 15.54
C VAL A 204 -14.32 2.16 14.90
N LYS A 205 -14.35 3.36 15.47
CA LYS A 205 -15.11 4.51 14.95
C LYS A 205 -14.22 5.31 14.02
N VAL A 206 -14.68 5.64 12.82
CA VAL A 206 -13.85 6.33 11.83
C VAL A 206 -14.48 7.65 11.41
N ARG A 207 -13.66 8.68 11.22
CA ARG A 207 -14.04 9.99 10.68
C ARG A 207 -13.02 10.43 9.65
N LEU A 208 -13.45 10.56 8.40
CA LEU A 208 -12.62 11.02 7.27
C LEU A 208 -13.12 12.39 6.82
N TYR A 209 -12.25 13.39 6.81
CA TYR A 209 -12.59 14.78 6.55
C TYR A 209 -11.70 15.37 5.45
N ASN A 210 -12.33 15.89 4.39
CA ASN A 210 -11.62 16.62 3.35
C ASN A 210 -11.58 18.12 3.69
N ARG A 211 -10.50 18.57 4.30
CA ARG A 211 -10.27 20.00 4.58
C ARG A 211 -9.86 20.82 3.37
N THR A 212 -9.56 20.19 2.23
CA THR A 212 -9.01 20.87 1.05
C THR A 212 -10.14 21.48 0.20
N THR A 213 -9.77 22.34 -0.74
CA THR A 213 -10.70 22.95 -1.71
C THR A 213 -11.01 22.03 -2.90
N ASP A 214 -10.35 20.88 -2.98
CA ASP A 214 -10.45 19.95 -4.09
C ASP A 214 -11.29 18.73 -3.69
N THR A 215 -12.12 18.20 -4.58
CA THR A 215 -12.65 16.85 -4.39
C THR A 215 -11.48 15.86 -4.43
N GLN A 216 -11.31 15.11 -3.35
CA GLN A 216 -10.24 14.12 -3.20
C GLN A 216 -10.78 12.70 -3.40
N THR A 217 -9.89 11.79 -3.76
CA THR A 217 -10.17 10.36 -3.74
C THR A 217 -9.56 9.73 -2.50
N PHE A 218 -10.22 8.72 -1.93
CA PHE A 218 -9.71 7.98 -0.77
C PHE A 218 -10.10 6.50 -0.87
N LEU A 219 -9.32 5.64 -0.23
CA LEU A 219 -9.72 4.28 0.12
C LEU A 219 -9.64 4.09 1.63
N TRP A 220 -10.41 3.11 2.13
CA TRP A 220 -10.32 2.65 3.51
C TRP A 220 -10.33 1.13 3.55
N TRP A 221 -9.30 0.54 4.16
CA TRP A 221 -9.24 -0.87 4.51
C TRP A 221 -8.67 -1.06 5.91
N ALA A 222 -9.31 -1.90 6.72
CA ALA A 222 -8.73 -2.40 7.97
C ALA A 222 -8.10 -3.77 7.69
N ASN A 223 -6.77 -3.88 7.77
CA ASN A 223 -6.05 -5.13 7.51
C ASN A 223 -5.80 -5.83 8.84
N VAL A 224 -6.59 -6.85 9.15
CA VAL A 224 -6.50 -7.57 10.43
C VAL A 224 -5.63 -8.81 10.25
N ALA A 225 -4.46 -8.82 10.86
CA ALA A 225 -3.59 -10.00 10.84
C ALA A 225 -4.02 -11.01 11.92
N THR A 226 -3.93 -12.29 11.58
CA THR A 226 -4.18 -13.42 12.49
C THR A 226 -3.10 -14.48 12.30
N ARG A 227 -2.64 -15.11 13.39
CA ARG A 227 -1.60 -16.15 13.32
C ARG A 227 -2.17 -17.42 12.70
N VAL A 228 -1.39 -18.07 11.83
CA VAL A 228 -1.84 -19.29 11.13
C VAL A 228 -0.88 -20.46 11.24
N HIS A 229 -1.41 -21.64 10.95
CA HIS A 229 -0.73 -22.94 10.89
C HIS A 229 -1.65 -23.94 10.16
N GLU A 230 -1.31 -25.23 10.13
CA GLU A 230 -2.05 -26.24 9.37
C GLU A 230 -3.49 -26.52 9.86
N LYS A 231 -3.90 -25.92 10.98
CA LYS A 231 -5.25 -26.04 11.54
C LYS A 231 -5.98 -24.70 11.66
N TYR A 232 -5.52 -23.70 10.91
CA TYR A 232 -6.19 -22.42 10.82
C TYR A 232 -7.07 -22.35 9.57
N GLN A 233 -8.33 -21.96 9.78
CA GLN A 233 -9.34 -21.85 8.73
C GLN A 233 -9.90 -20.42 8.68
N SER A 234 -9.82 -19.76 7.54
CA SER A 234 -10.65 -18.58 7.27
C SER A 234 -12.06 -18.99 6.85
N PHE A 235 -13.04 -18.16 7.18
CA PHE A 235 -14.42 -18.39 6.79
C PHE A 235 -15.06 -17.10 6.30
N PHE A 236 -15.95 -17.24 5.33
CA PHE A 236 -16.82 -16.20 4.82
C PHE A 236 -18.28 -16.69 4.88
N PRO A 237 -19.27 -15.80 4.75
CA PRO A 237 -20.67 -16.19 4.81
C PRO A 237 -21.04 -17.21 3.74
N HIS A 238 -22.07 -18.01 4.03
CA HIS A 238 -22.50 -19.10 3.17
C HIS A 238 -23.12 -18.67 1.83
N ASP A 239 -23.35 -17.37 1.62
CA ASP A 239 -23.75 -16.83 0.32
C ASP A 239 -22.57 -16.69 -0.66
N VAL A 240 -21.34 -16.73 -0.16
CA VAL A 240 -20.11 -16.67 -0.95
C VAL A 240 -19.89 -17.97 -1.72
N ARG A 241 -19.69 -17.84 -3.04
CA ARG A 241 -19.36 -18.96 -3.94
C ARG A 241 -18.12 -18.73 -4.78
N PHE A 242 -17.63 -17.50 -4.83
CA PHE A 242 -16.53 -17.11 -5.69
C PHE A 242 -15.60 -16.14 -4.97
N ALA A 243 -14.31 -16.24 -5.30
CA ALA A 243 -13.29 -15.27 -4.95
C ALA A 243 -12.58 -14.81 -6.22
N ALA A 244 -12.18 -13.53 -6.26
CA ALA A 244 -11.40 -12.96 -7.34
C ALA A 244 -9.95 -12.68 -6.91
N ASP A 245 -9.03 -12.67 -7.88
CA ASP A 245 -7.66 -12.20 -7.65
C ASP A 245 -7.64 -10.67 -7.44
N HIS A 246 -6.50 -10.14 -7.03
CA HIS A 246 -6.35 -8.73 -6.66
C HIS A 246 -6.81 -7.75 -7.76
N ALA A 247 -6.61 -8.09 -9.03
CA ALA A 247 -7.00 -7.26 -10.17
C ALA A 247 -8.29 -7.71 -10.85
N LYS A 248 -9.03 -8.67 -10.26
CA LYS A 248 -10.26 -9.26 -10.81
C LYS A 248 -10.11 -9.80 -12.25
N ARG A 249 -8.92 -10.28 -12.60
CA ARG A 249 -8.58 -10.96 -13.85
C ARG A 249 -8.92 -12.44 -13.82
N ALA A 250 -8.89 -13.03 -12.63
CA ALA A 250 -9.21 -14.44 -12.40
C ALA A 250 -10.23 -14.57 -11.28
N VAL A 251 -11.19 -15.48 -11.46
CA VAL A 251 -12.25 -15.79 -10.50
C VAL A 251 -12.27 -17.30 -10.31
N THR A 252 -12.26 -17.76 -9.06
CA THR A 252 -12.33 -19.18 -8.69
C THR A 252 -13.49 -19.45 -7.74
N GLU A 253 -13.96 -20.70 -7.69
CA GLU A 253 -14.94 -21.15 -6.70
C GLU A 253 -14.35 -21.09 -5.27
N TYR A 254 -15.17 -20.67 -4.32
CA TYR A 254 -14.83 -20.65 -2.90
C TYR A 254 -15.92 -21.39 -2.09
N PRO A 255 -15.53 -22.21 -1.09
CA PRO A 255 -14.16 -22.51 -0.68
C PRO A 255 -13.43 -23.53 -1.56
N LEU A 256 -14.16 -24.33 -2.34
CA LEU A 256 -13.59 -25.47 -3.07
C LEU A 256 -13.24 -25.12 -4.52
N SER A 257 -12.01 -24.67 -4.76
CA SER A 257 -11.49 -24.34 -6.10
C SER A 257 -11.44 -25.58 -6.99
N GLN A 258 -11.98 -25.50 -8.20
CA GLN A 258 -12.01 -26.64 -9.13
C GLN A 258 -10.93 -26.60 -10.22
N ASP A 259 -10.32 -25.44 -10.43
CA ASP A 259 -9.41 -25.17 -11.54
C ASP A 259 -8.08 -24.53 -11.08
N LEU A 260 -7.30 -24.04 -12.06
CA LEU A 260 -6.06 -23.31 -11.87
C LEU A 260 -6.33 -21.93 -11.23
N TYR A 261 -5.68 -21.65 -10.10
CA TYR A 261 -5.73 -20.33 -9.45
C TYR A 261 -4.35 -19.96 -8.92
N TYR A 262 -3.87 -18.73 -9.23
CA TYR A 262 -2.49 -18.29 -8.94
C TYR A 262 -1.40 -19.28 -9.43
N GLY A 263 -1.68 -19.98 -10.53
CA GLY A 263 -0.76 -20.96 -11.12
C GLY A 263 -0.71 -22.32 -10.41
N VAL A 264 -1.55 -22.55 -9.40
CA VAL A 264 -1.71 -23.84 -8.70
C VAL A 264 -2.95 -24.56 -9.20
N ASP A 265 -2.82 -25.83 -9.59
CA ASP A 265 -3.93 -26.65 -10.09
C ASP A 265 -4.66 -27.37 -8.94
N TYR A 266 -5.65 -26.69 -8.36
CA TYR A 266 -6.44 -27.23 -7.26
C TYR A 266 -7.37 -28.37 -7.70
N GLY A 267 -7.79 -28.38 -8.97
CA GLY A 267 -8.57 -29.46 -9.56
C GLY A 267 -7.80 -30.78 -9.63
N GLU A 268 -6.50 -30.73 -9.91
CA GLU A 268 -5.66 -31.92 -9.88
C GLU A 268 -5.36 -32.38 -8.45
N ARG A 269 -5.13 -31.44 -7.53
CA ARG A 269 -4.89 -31.76 -6.11
C ARG A 269 -5.99 -32.59 -5.47
N VAL A 270 -7.27 -32.36 -5.81
CA VAL A 270 -8.37 -33.19 -5.30
C VAL A 270 -8.40 -34.59 -5.93
N ARG A 271 -7.91 -34.74 -7.17
CA ARG A 271 -7.86 -36.03 -7.88
C ARG A 271 -6.67 -36.90 -7.45
N THR A 272 -5.51 -36.30 -7.25
CA THR A 272 -4.24 -37.02 -7.04
C THR A 272 -3.57 -36.76 -5.69
N GLY A 273 -4.14 -35.88 -4.86
CA GLY A 273 -3.49 -35.34 -3.67
C GLY A 273 -2.50 -34.21 -4.01
N VAL A 274 -1.98 -33.54 -2.96
CA VAL A 274 -0.93 -32.52 -3.11
C VAL A 274 0.35 -33.17 -3.66
N PRO A 275 0.89 -32.72 -4.81
CA PRO A 275 2.12 -33.27 -5.35
C PRO A 275 3.29 -33.17 -4.36
N SER A 276 4.16 -34.17 -4.32
CA SER A 276 5.24 -34.24 -3.31
C SER A 276 6.22 -33.06 -3.33
N HIS A 277 6.34 -32.38 -4.47
CA HIS A 277 7.20 -31.21 -4.66
C HIS A 277 6.50 -29.88 -4.33
N GLU A 278 5.18 -29.90 -4.12
CA GLU A 278 4.38 -28.78 -3.63
C GLU A 278 4.10 -28.89 -2.13
N LEU A 279 4.50 -30.01 -1.49
CA LEU A 279 4.36 -30.19 -0.06
C LEU A 279 5.29 -29.22 0.68
N PRO A 280 4.75 -28.43 1.62
CA PRO A 280 5.55 -27.45 2.33
C PRO A 280 6.49 -28.13 3.34
N SER A 281 7.60 -27.45 3.64
CA SER A 281 8.56 -27.91 4.66
C SER A 281 8.06 -27.68 6.09
N ARG A 282 7.05 -26.82 6.28
CA ARG A 282 6.39 -26.48 7.55
C ARG A 282 4.87 -26.48 7.35
N PHE A 283 4.09 -26.57 8.43
CA PHE A 283 2.61 -26.51 8.38
C PHE A 283 1.99 -27.39 7.28
N VAL A 284 2.35 -28.68 7.30
CA VAL A 284 1.91 -29.66 6.29
C VAL A 284 0.41 -29.94 6.46
N PRO A 285 -0.40 -29.92 5.37
CA PRO A 285 -1.80 -30.33 5.44
C PRO A 285 -1.95 -31.70 6.11
N ASP A 286 -2.78 -31.80 7.14
CA ASP A 286 -2.95 -33.03 7.93
C ASP A 286 -3.95 -34.04 7.31
N GLY A 287 -4.56 -33.66 6.19
CA GLY A 287 -5.53 -34.47 5.45
C GLY A 287 -6.94 -34.47 6.03
N SER A 288 -7.22 -33.65 7.05
CA SER A 288 -8.57 -33.51 7.63
C SER A 288 -9.54 -32.69 6.79
N TYR A 289 -9.04 -31.97 5.78
CA TYR A 289 -9.79 -31.16 4.83
C TYR A 289 -9.32 -31.44 3.39
N SER A 290 -10.15 -31.08 2.40
CA SER A 290 -9.86 -31.32 0.99
C SER A 290 -8.66 -30.49 0.52
N ALA A 291 -7.82 -31.04 -0.35
CA ALA A 291 -6.62 -30.38 -0.88
C ALA A 291 -6.92 -29.16 -1.81
N ASN A 292 -8.20 -28.93 -2.13
CA ASN A 292 -8.69 -27.80 -2.92
C ASN A 292 -9.51 -26.78 -2.11
N ASP A 293 -9.56 -26.93 -0.79
CA ASP A 293 -10.26 -26.01 0.10
C ASP A 293 -9.38 -24.79 0.43
N LEU A 294 -9.72 -23.64 -0.15
CA LEU A 294 -9.02 -22.37 0.02
C LEU A 294 -9.26 -21.70 1.38
N GLY A 295 -10.17 -22.22 2.20
CA GLY A 295 -10.37 -21.76 3.57
C GLY A 295 -9.19 -22.11 4.48
N TRP A 296 -8.39 -23.12 4.13
CA TRP A 296 -7.29 -23.59 4.97
C TRP A 296 -5.95 -23.02 4.50
N TYR A 297 -5.24 -22.34 5.40
CA TYR A 297 -3.90 -21.78 5.12
C TYR A 297 -2.95 -22.83 4.53
N ALA A 298 -3.02 -24.07 5.04
CA ALA A 298 -2.13 -25.14 4.63
C ALA A 298 -2.19 -25.46 3.13
N ASN A 299 -3.34 -25.21 2.49
CA ASN A 299 -3.56 -25.50 1.07
C ASN A 299 -3.06 -24.40 0.13
N ILE A 300 -2.61 -23.25 0.64
CA ILE A 300 -2.29 -22.06 -0.15
C ILE A 300 -0.76 -21.91 -0.24
N PRO A 301 -0.05 -22.52 -1.20
CA PRO A 301 1.42 -22.59 -1.17
C PRO A 301 2.13 -21.30 -1.65
N VAL A 302 1.40 -20.39 -2.32
CA VAL A 302 1.96 -19.21 -2.98
C VAL A 302 1.26 -17.94 -2.50
N PRO A 303 1.87 -16.75 -2.64
CA PRO A 303 1.23 -15.49 -2.28
C PRO A 303 -0.12 -15.34 -2.99
N THR A 304 -1.19 -15.16 -2.23
CA THR A 304 -2.55 -15.23 -2.77
C THR A 304 -3.48 -14.21 -2.12
N SER A 305 -4.30 -13.53 -2.94
CA SER A 305 -5.45 -12.73 -2.49
C SER A 305 -6.77 -13.41 -2.87
N TYR A 306 -7.75 -13.31 -1.98
CA TYR A 306 -9.16 -13.65 -2.25
C TYR A 306 -10.00 -12.41 -2.00
N MET A 307 -10.49 -11.77 -3.07
CA MET A 307 -11.48 -10.70 -2.98
C MET A 307 -12.87 -11.32 -3.05
N ILE A 308 -13.66 -11.12 -2.00
CA ILE A 308 -15.02 -11.64 -1.94
C ILE A 308 -15.97 -10.66 -2.62
N VAL A 309 -16.78 -11.17 -3.55
CA VAL A 309 -17.64 -10.33 -4.38
C VAL A 309 -19.11 -10.61 -4.08
N GLY A 310 -19.89 -9.54 -3.90
CA GLY A 310 -21.35 -9.60 -3.90
C GLY A 310 -22.05 -10.16 -2.65
N SER A 311 -21.30 -10.51 -1.59
CA SER A 311 -21.90 -11.02 -0.34
C SER A 311 -22.83 -9.99 0.30
N ARG A 312 -23.99 -10.46 0.78
CA ARG A 312 -25.05 -9.69 1.43
C ARG A 312 -25.03 -9.79 2.96
N ASP A 313 -24.12 -10.58 3.49
CA ASP A 313 -23.92 -10.75 4.92
C ASP A 313 -22.86 -9.79 5.47
N ASP A 314 -23.00 -9.44 6.74
CA ASP A 314 -22.20 -8.43 7.43
C ASP A 314 -20.91 -8.97 8.07
N PHE A 315 -20.64 -10.27 8.00
CA PHE A 315 -19.57 -10.91 8.77
C PHE A 315 -18.58 -11.72 7.93
N PHE A 316 -17.42 -12.02 8.51
CA PHE A 316 -16.43 -13.01 8.07
C PHE A 316 -15.38 -13.17 9.19
N GLY A 317 -14.41 -14.07 9.03
CA GLY A 317 -13.38 -14.21 10.05
C GLY A 317 -12.43 -15.36 9.83
N GLY A 318 -11.81 -15.79 10.93
CA GLY A 318 -10.94 -16.96 10.94
C GLY A 318 -10.96 -17.68 12.28
N TYR A 319 -10.70 -18.98 12.24
CA TYR A 319 -10.82 -19.91 13.35
C TYR A 319 -9.59 -20.81 13.43
N ASP A 320 -8.98 -20.83 14.61
CA ASP A 320 -7.88 -21.71 14.99
C ASP A 320 -8.47 -22.95 15.67
N HIS A 321 -8.48 -24.06 14.94
CA HIS A 321 -8.98 -25.34 15.43
C HIS A 321 -8.03 -26.01 16.44
N ALA A 322 -6.78 -25.55 16.57
CA ALA A 322 -5.88 -26.05 17.61
C ALA A 322 -6.12 -25.35 18.96
N ALA A 323 -6.52 -24.09 18.93
CA ALA A 323 -6.83 -23.30 20.13
C ALA A 323 -8.33 -23.31 20.51
N ASP A 324 -9.21 -23.85 19.65
CA ASP A 324 -10.67 -23.72 19.76
C ASP A 324 -11.10 -22.26 19.95
N ALA A 325 -10.48 -21.36 19.19
CA ALA A 325 -10.68 -19.93 19.28
C ALA A 325 -10.56 -19.27 17.89
N GLY A 326 -11.13 -18.08 17.74
CA GLY A 326 -11.10 -17.37 16.48
C GLY A 326 -11.55 -15.93 16.61
N ILE A 327 -11.72 -15.27 15.47
CA ILE A 327 -12.16 -13.89 15.36
C ILE A 327 -13.31 -13.80 14.36
N VAL A 328 -14.29 -12.96 14.68
CA VAL A 328 -15.34 -12.51 13.78
C VAL A 328 -15.16 -11.01 13.54
N ALA A 329 -15.14 -10.59 12.28
CA ALA A 329 -15.32 -9.22 11.85
C ALA A 329 -16.80 -9.00 11.49
N VAL A 330 -17.39 -7.88 11.90
CA VAL A 330 -18.77 -7.48 11.57
C VAL A 330 -18.80 -6.02 11.14
N ALA A 331 -19.41 -5.75 9.99
CA ALA A 331 -19.68 -4.40 9.51
C ALA A 331 -20.88 -4.38 8.55
N ASN A 332 -21.66 -3.30 8.56
CA ASN A 332 -22.78 -3.13 7.64
C ASN A 332 -22.28 -3.18 6.18
N HIS A 333 -22.64 -4.20 5.42
CA HIS A 333 -22.15 -4.43 4.06
C HIS A 333 -22.55 -3.32 3.06
N HIS A 334 -23.53 -2.46 3.35
CA HIS A 334 -23.82 -1.29 2.52
C HIS A 334 -22.79 -0.17 2.67
N ILE A 335 -22.04 -0.16 3.78
CA ILE A 335 -20.96 0.78 4.05
C ILE A 335 -19.61 0.08 3.87
N SER A 336 -19.47 -1.15 4.38
CA SER A 336 -18.26 -1.97 4.32
C SER A 336 -18.47 -3.26 3.51
N PRO A 337 -18.69 -3.19 2.18
CA PRO A 337 -18.94 -4.38 1.38
C PRO A 337 -17.68 -5.25 1.21
N GLY A 338 -16.50 -4.65 1.16
CA GLY A 338 -15.24 -5.35 0.90
C GLY A 338 -14.88 -6.33 2.00
N LYS A 339 -14.65 -7.59 1.61
CA LYS A 339 -14.10 -8.65 2.45
C LYS A 339 -12.98 -9.32 1.66
N LYS A 340 -11.83 -9.52 2.30
CA LYS A 340 -10.65 -10.04 1.64
C LYS A 340 -9.83 -10.91 2.58
N GLN A 341 -9.18 -11.93 2.01
CA GLN A 341 -8.05 -12.59 2.65
C GLN A 341 -6.78 -12.39 1.82
N TRP A 342 -5.64 -12.25 2.50
CA TRP A 342 -4.32 -12.32 1.87
C TRP A 342 -3.30 -13.08 2.72
N THR A 343 -2.33 -13.73 2.06
CA THR A 343 -1.20 -14.42 2.69
C THR A 343 0.02 -14.46 1.75
N TRP A 344 1.22 -14.55 2.31
CA TRP A 344 2.47 -14.84 1.57
C TRP A 344 2.58 -16.28 1.06
N GLY A 345 1.65 -17.15 1.48
CA GLY A 345 1.63 -18.57 1.11
C GLY A 345 2.41 -19.46 2.07
N ASN A 346 2.04 -20.73 2.07
CA ASN A 346 2.59 -21.80 2.88
C ASN A 346 3.69 -22.55 2.12
N HIS A 347 4.80 -21.88 1.81
CA HIS A 347 6.00 -22.50 1.21
C HIS A 347 7.23 -21.61 1.45
N ASP A 348 8.42 -22.07 1.04
CA ASP A 348 9.71 -21.40 1.23
C ASP A 348 9.72 -19.89 0.94
N PHE A 349 9.04 -19.44 -0.13
CA PHE A 349 8.88 -18.01 -0.45
C PHE A 349 8.17 -17.25 0.68
N GLY A 350 7.03 -17.76 1.16
CA GLY A 350 6.29 -17.15 2.25
C GLY A 350 7.07 -17.17 3.57
N TYR A 351 7.78 -18.27 3.85
CA TYR A 351 8.61 -18.36 5.06
C TYR A 351 9.81 -17.41 5.04
N ALA A 352 10.32 -17.04 3.86
CA ALA A 352 11.34 -16.01 3.76
C ALA A 352 10.79 -14.63 4.13
N TRP A 353 9.60 -14.30 3.64
CA TRP A 353 8.88 -13.08 4.03
C TRP A 353 8.55 -13.05 5.53
N ASP A 354 8.09 -14.16 6.11
CA ASP A 354 7.81 -14.25 7.54
C ASP A 354 9.07 -13.90 8.37
N ARG A 355 10.24 -14.46 8.03
CA ARG A 355 11.52 -14.16 8.70
C ARG A 355 11.94 -12.69 8.57
N CYS A 356 11.55 -12.04 7.46
CA CYS A 356 11.83 -10.62 7.27
C CYS A 356 10.94 -9.71 8.10
N LEU A 357 9.77 -10.20 8.53
CA LEU A 357 8.74 -9.42 9.22
C LEU A 357 8.63 -9.74 10.71
N THR A 358 9.21 -10.85 11.16
CA THR A 358 9.30 -11.22 12.57
C THR A 358 10.49 -12.16 12.79
N ASP A 359 10.99 -12.24 14.03
CA ASP A 359 12.07 -13.16 14.40
C ASP A 359 11.54 -14.56 14.78
N SER A 360 10.36 -14.65 15.40
CA SER A 360 9.85 -15.94 15.91
C SER A 360 8.32 -16.12 15.96
N ASP A 361 7.52 -15.13 15.56
CA ASP A 361 6.07 -15.19 15.74
C ASP A 361 5.34 -16.09 14.71
N GLY A 362 5.95 -16.29 13.54
CA GLY A 362 5.49 -17.21 12.50
C GLY A 362 4.60 -16.57 11.43
N PRO A 363 3.93 -17.39 10.61
CA PRO A 363 3.10 -16.88 9.51
C PRO A 363 1.78 -16.29 10.01
N TYR A 364 1.18 -15.47 9.15
CA TYR A 364 -0.14 -14.88 9.35
C TYR A 364 -0.96 -14.86 8.05
N VAL A 365 -2.26 -14.67 8.21
CA VAL A 365 -3.13 -14.19 7.14
C VAL A 365 -3.75 -12.86 7.53
N GLU A 366 -4.05 -12.04 6.53
CA GLU A 366 -4.75 -10.78 6.69
C GLU A 366 -6.21 -10.94 6.28
N LEU A 367 -7.12 -10.76 7.24
CA LEU A 367 -8.57 -10.73 7.06
C LEU A 367 -9.00 -9.26 6.96
N MET A 368 -9.17 -8.75 5.76
CA MET A 368 -9.36 -7.32 5.53
C MET A 368 -10.80 -6.94 5.24
N SER A 369 -11.21 -5.76 5.73
CA SER A 369 -12.52 -5.17 5.49
C SER A 369 -12.44 -3.78 4.86
N GLY A 370 -13.05 -3.61 3.69
CA GLY A 370 -13.05 -2.37 2.90
C GLY A 370 -14.33 -1.56 3.08
N VAL A 371 -14.25 -0.22 3.00
CA VAL A 371 -15.38 0.70 3.21
C VAL A 371 -15.58 1.63 2.01
N TYR A 372 -16.82 1.67 1.48
CA TYR A 372 -17.18 2.27 0.19
C TYR A 372 -16.46 1.64 -1.02
N THR A 373 -16.01 0.39 -0.87
CA THR A 373 -15.27 -0.39 -1.87
C THR A 373 -15.44 -1.89 -1.59
N ASP A 374 -15.53 -2.69 -2.66
CA ASP A 374 -15.53 -4.15 -2.59
C ASP A 374 -14.20 -4.80 -3.05
N ASN A 375 -13.32 -4.06 -3.71
CA ASN A 375 -12.02 -4.52 -4.19
C ASN A 375 -10.85 -3.58 -3.83
N GLN A 376 -9.61 -4.05 -4.03
CA GLN A 376 -8.42 -3.23 -3.79
C GLN A 376 -7.54 -3.17 -5.04
N PRO A 377 -7.17 -1.97 -5.53
CA PRO A 377 -7.62 -0.66 -5.05
C PRO A 377 -8.97 -0.27 -5.68
N ASP A 378 -10.01 0.00 -4.87
CA ASP A 378 -11.04 0.96 -5.27
C ASP A 378 -11.04 2.19 -4.38
N PHE A 379 -11.13 3.35 -5.03
CA PHE A 379 -11.22 4.63 -4.38
C PHE A 379 -12.64 5.18 -4.47
N SER A 380 -13.09 5.85 -3.42
CA SER A 380 -14.31 6.66 -3.40
C SER A 380 -13.95 8.15 -3.39
N PHE A 381 -14.95 9.02 -3.48
CA PHE A 381 -14.79 10.48 -3.48
C PHE A 381 -15.16 11.11 -2.14
N LEU A 382 -14.45 12.18 -1.78
CA LEU A 382 -14.73 13.03 -0.63
C LEU A 382 -14.72 14.50 -1.08
N ALA A 383 -15.88 15.17 -1.05
CA ALA A 383 -16.04 16.55 -1.51
C ALA A 383 -15.42 17.57 -0.53
N PRO A 384 -15.13 18.82 -0.96
CA PRO A 384 -14.57 19.84 -0.07
C PRO A 384 -15.45 20.09 1.16
N GLY A 385 -14.89 19.91 2.35
CA GLY A 385 -15.61 20.08 3.62
C GLY A 385 -16.53 18.91 4.01
N GLU A 386 -16.64 17.86 3.20
CA GLU A 386 -17.41 16.65 3.52
C GLU A 386 -16.70 15.86 4.63
N THR A 387 -17.50 15.29 5.53
CA THR A 387 -17.06 14.28 6.50
C THR A 387 -17.82 12.98 6.27
N LYS A 388 -17.10 11.86 6.16
CA LYS A 388 -17.70 10.51 6.21
C LYS A 388 -17.36 9.85 7.54
N THR A 389 -18.36 9.22 8.15
CA THR A 389 -18.22 8.44 9.39
C THR A 389 -18.77 7.04 9.23
N PHE A 390 -18.16 6.07 9.92
CA PHE A 390 -18.60 4.67 9.94
C PHE A 390 -17.95 3.92 11.12
N SER A 391 -18.45 2.72 11.40
CA SER A 391 -17.89 1.82 12.41
C SER A 391 -17.64 0.43 11.83
N GLN A 392 -16.58 -0.22 12.31
CA GLN A 392 -16.28 -1.64 12.07
C GLN A 392 -16.05 -2.33 13.42
N PHE A 393 -16.40 -3.62 13.50
CA PHE A 393 -16.40 -4.35 14.77
C PHE A 393 -15.65 -5.67 14.65
N TRP A 394 -14.99 -6.06 15.74
CA TRP A 394 -14.34 -7.37 15.86
C TRP A 394 -14.58 -7.97 17.23
N TYR A 395 -14.80 -9.28 17.29
CA TYR A 395 -14.85 -9.98 18.57
C TYR A 395 -14.29 -11.41 18.49
N PRO A 396 -13.68 -11.89 19.59
CA PRO A 396 -13.23 -13.27 19.67
C PRO A 396 -14.38 -14.24 19.92
N VAL A 397 -14.33 -15.37 19.24
CA VAL A 397 -15.18 -16.55 19.47
C VAL A 397 -14.34 -17.72 19.96
N SER A 398 -14.94 -18.64 20.70
CA SER A 398 -14.27 -19.83 21.22
C SER A 398 -15.23 -21.00 21.38
N THR A 399 -14.74 -22.23 21.17
CA THR A 399 -15.43 -23.51 21.34
C THR A 399 -16.67 -23.75 20.46
N ILE A 400 -17.08 -22.76 19.65
CA ILE A 400 -18.23 -22.88 18.74
C ILE A 400 -17.84 -23.37 17.34
N GLY A 401 -16.56 -23.36 16.96
CA GLY A 401 -16.13 -23.57 15.56
C GLY A 401 -16.32 -22.35 14.67
N PRO A 402 -16.05 -22.47 13.35
CA PRO A 402 -16.38 -21.44 12.37
C PRO A 402 -17.89 -21.12 12.40
N PRO A 403 -18.30 -19.87 12.64
CA PRO A 403 -19.70 -19.48 12.66
C PRO A 403 -20.40 -19.59 11.31
N ASP A 404 -21.65 -20.03 11.31
CA ASP A 404 -22.54 -20.00 10.14
C ASP A 404 -23.29 -18.67 10.01
N LEU A 405 -23.44 -17.96 11.13
CA LEU A 405 -24.03 -16.63 11.23
C LEU A 405 -23.32 -15.85 12.33
N ALA A 406 -23.04 -14.58 12.08
CA ALA A 406 -22.57 -13.68 13.12
C ALA A 406 -23.08 -12.24 12.94
N ASN A 407 -23.38 -11.57 14.05
CA ASN A 407 -23.68 -10.14 14.10
C ASN A 407 -23.20 -9.54 15.44
N LEU A 408 -23.57 -8.30 15.75
CA LEU A 408 -23.15 -7.65 17.01
C LEU A 408 -23.76 -8.25 18.28
N ASN A 409 -24.78 -9.11 18.20
CA ASN A 409 -25.35 -9.81 19.36
C ASN A 409 -24.62 -11.12 19.69
N GLY A 410 -23.92 -11.71 18.72
CA GLY A 410 -23.26 -13.00 18.89
C GLY A 410 -23.01 -13.73 17.58
N ALA A 411 -22.46 -14.93 17.71
CA ALA A 411 -22.19 -15.88 16.65
C ALA A 411 -22.91 -17.20 16.92
N LEU A 412 -23.31 -17.88 15.85
CA LEU A 412 -24.03 -19.14 15.87
C LEU A 412 -23.42 -20.11 14.86
N ARG A 413 -23.24 -21.36 15.29
CA ARG A 413 -22.94 -22.50 14.40
C ARG A 413 -24.00 -23.58 14.56
N LEU A 414 -24.43 -24.14 13.45
CA LEU A 414 -25.35 -25.27 13.33
C LEU A 414 -24.59 -26.46 12.74
N GLU A 415 -24.09 -27.33 13.59
CA GLU A 415 -23.44 -28.56 13.19
C GLU A 415 -24.47 -29.67 13.00
N THR A 416 -24.40 -30.38 11.87
CA THR A 416 -25.33 -31.46 11.54
C THR A 416 -24.54 -32.72 11.24
N ASP A 417 -24.69 -33.73 12.10
CA ASP A 417 -24.08 -35.05 11.98
C ASP A 417 -25.14 -36.11 11.65
N ALA A 418 -24.70 -37.31 11.29
CA ALA A 418 -25.59 -38.46 11.05
C ALA A 418 -26.39 -38.82 12.33
N GLY A 419 -27.58 -38.23 12.46
CA GLY A 419 -28.53 -38.46 13.54
C GLY A 419 -28.61 -37.36 14.61
N ASN A 420 -27.81 -36.30 14.53
CA ASN A 420 -27.79 -35.21 15.53
C ASN A 420 -27.63 -33.83 14.90
N VAL A 421 -28.22 -32.83 15.54
CA VAL A 421 -27.97 -31.41 15.30
C VAL A 421 -27.41 -30.81 16.58
N THR A 422 -26.29 -30.10 16.48
CA THR A 422 -25.69 -29.34 17.58
C THR A 422 -25.74 -27.85 17.25
N ILE A 423 -26.29 -27.06 18.16
CA ILE A 423 -26.36 -25.60 18.04
C ILE A 423 -25.35 -25.01 19.01
N HIS A 424 -24.37 -24.29 18.48
CA HIS A 424 -23.36 -23.57 19.25
C HIS A 424 -23.69 -22.09 19.23
N VAL A 425 -23.75 -21.44 20.39
CA VAL A 425 -24.07 -20.02 20.52
C VAL A 425 -23.05 -19.34 21.42
N GLN A 426 -22.49 -18.23 20.95
CA GLN A 426 -21.71 -17.32 21.77
C GLN A 426 -22.21 -15.91 21.60
N VAL A 427 -22.53 -15.23 22.71
CA VAL A 427 -23.05 -13.86 22.71
C VAL A 427 -21.95 -12.85 23.03
N THR A 428 -22.14 -11.60 22.62
CA THR A 428 -21.18 -10.50 22.84
C THR A 428 -21.51 -9.65 24.06
N SER A 429 -22.70 -9.79 24.64
CA SER A 429 -23.11 -9.17 25.91
C SER A 429 -24.01 -10.14 26.67
N ASP A 430 -24.16 -9.97 28.00
CA ASP A 430 -25.05 -10.82 28.80
C ASP A 430 -26.50 -10.75 28.28
N ARG A 431 -27.13 -11.92 28.12
CA ARG A 431 -28.53 -12.11 27.70
C ARG A 431 -29.23 -13.02 28.72
N PRO A 432 -29.73 -12.46 29.83
CA PRO A 432 -30.57 -13.22 30.75
C PRO A 432 -31.85 -13.66 30.05
N ASP A 433 -32.33 -14.84 30.40
CA ASP A 433 -33.58 -15.44 29.91
C ASP A 433 -33.65 -15.52 28.36
N ALA A 434 -32.52 -15.71 27.69
CA ALA A 434 -32.50 -15.87 26.25
C ALA A 434 -33.07 -17.23 25.85
N THR A 435 -33.83 -17.26 24.75
CA THR A 435 -34.43 -18.47 24.19
C THR A 435 -33.70 -18.89 22.94
N VAL A 436 -33.19 -20.12 22.91
CA VAL A 436 -32.67 -20.78 21.70
C VAL A 436 -33.73 -21.75 21.22
N ALA A 437 -34.18 -21.62 19.97
CA ALA A 437 -35.21 -22.46 19.39
C ALA A 437 -34.77 -23.02 18.03
N LEU A 438 -35.01 -24.30 17.83
CA LEU A 438 -34.78 -25.01 16.57
C LEU A 438 -36.12 -25.28 15.89
N PHE A 439 -36.22 -24.93 14.61
CA PHE A 439 -37.36 -25.15 13.76
C PHE A 439 -36.99 -26.16 12.66
N ARG A 440 -37.93 -27.05 12.35
CA ARG A 440 -37.84 -28.04 11.26
C ARG A 440 -39.03 -27.83 10.34
N ASN A 441 -38.78 -27.52 9.07
CA ASN A 441 -39.83 -27.22 8.07
C ASN A 441 -40.83 -26.15 8.57
N GLY A 442 -40.33 -25.14 9.29
CA GLY A 442 -41.13 -24.05 9.86
C GLY A 442 -41.86 -24.37 11.18
N VAL A 443 -41.73 -25.59 11.72
CA VAL A 443 -42.35 -26.01 13.00
C VAL A 443 -41.29 -26.07 14.09
N GLU A 444 -41.58 -25.50 15.27
CA GLU A 444 -40.66 -25.57 16.42
C GLU A 444 -40.47 -27.02 16.88
N ALA A 445 -39.22 -27.48 16.85
CA ALA A 445 -38.81 -28.83 17.21
C ALA A 445 -38.21 -28.91 18.62
N ALA A 446 -37.49 -27.86 19.04
CA ALA A 446 -36.94 -27.76 20.38
C ALA A 446 -36.78 -26.29 20.81
N ARG A 447 -36.79 -26.09 22.12
CA ARG A 447 -36.63 -24.79 22.78
C ARG A 447 -35.85 -24.94 24.08
N TRP A 448 -34.89 -24.06 24.28
CA TRP A 448 -34.11 -23.91 25.51
C TRP A 448 -34.20 -22.47 25.99
N THR A 449 -34.32 -22.27 27.29
CA THR A 449 -34.18 -20.95 27.93
C THR A 449 -32.95 -21.00 28.82
N ASP A 450 -32.05 -20.05 28.64
CA ASP A 450 -30.73 -20.05 29.28
C ASP A 450 -30.22 -18.63 29.53
N GLU A 451 -29.24 -18.52 30.42
CA GLU A 451 -28.47 -17.29 30.63
C GLU A 451 -27.24 -17.35 29.74
N LEU A 452 -27.30 -16.66 28.59
CA LEU A 452 -26.15 -16.56 27.69
C LEU A 452 -25.24 -15.42 28.15
N SER A 453 -23.94 -15.69 28.27
CA SER A 453 -22.94 -14.69 28.68
C SER A 453 -21.76 -14.72 27.71
N PRO A 454 -21.03 -13.62 27.51
CA PRO A 454 -19.80 -13.64 26.72
C PRO A 454 -18.72 -14.51 27.33
N LYS A 455 -18.80 -14.85 28.62
CA LYS A 455 -17.74 -15.61 29.32
C LYS A 455 -17.55 -17.02 28.77
N GLU A 456 -18.59 -17.63 28.22
CA GLU A 456 -18.57 -19.01 27.75
C GLU A 456 -19.61 -19.24 26.66
N ALA A 457 -19.29 -20.11 25.71
CA ALA A 457 -20.27 -20.54 24.71
C ALA A 457 -21.26 -21.56 25.29
N ARG A 458 -22.41 -21.70 24.63
CA ARG A 458 -23.42 -22.72 24.93
C ARG A 458 -23.62 -23.65 23.76
N HIS A 459 -23.86 -24.92 24.07
CA HIS A 459 -24.02 -26.00 23.10
C HIS A 459 -25.30 -26.78 23.38
N TYR A 460 -26.18 -26.87 22.39
CA TYR A 460 -27.46 -27.56 22.49
C TYR A 460 -27.51 -28.70 21.49
N LEU A 461 -27.58 -29.94 21.99
CA LEU A 461 -27.64 -31.15 21.18
C LEU A 461 -29.08 -31.65 21.07
N MET A 462 -29.52 -31.99 19.87
CA MET A 462 -30.81 -32.63 19.62
C MET A 462 -30.68 -33.75 18.57
N PRO A 463 -31.19 -34.96 18.85
CA PRO A 463 -31.29 -36.00 17.83
C PRO A 463 -32.23 -35.60 16.70
N VAL A 464 -31.83 -35.88 15.45
CA VAL A 464 -32.68 -35.68 14.25
C VAL A 464 -32.79 -36.97 13.45
N SER A 465 -33.98 -37.20 12.91
CA SER A 465 -34.32 -38.42 12.15
C SER A 465 -33.95 -38.34 10.67
N ASP A 466 -33.78 -37.13 10.13
CA ASP A 466 -33.49 -36.87 8.72
C ASP A 466 -32.65 -35.59 8.60
N SER A 467 -31.51 -35.66 7.92
CA SER A 467 -30.58 -34.55 7.73
C SER A 467 -30.94 -33.64 6.54
N THR A 468 -32.02 -33.94 5.80
CA THR A 468 -32.43 -33.20 4.60
C THR A 468 -33.51 -32.13 4.84
N GLU A 469 -33.96 -31.98 6.08
CA GLU A 469 -35.03 -31.06 6.42
C GLU A 469 -34.58 -29.59 6.44
N ALA A 470 -35.51 -28.67 6.16
CA ALA A 470 -35.23 -27.25 6.27
C ALA A 470 -35.11 -26.86 7.75
N LEU A 471 -33.87 -26.67 8.22
CA LEU A 471 -33.56 -26.24 9.57
C LEU A 471 -33.55 -24.72 9.68
N GLU A 472 -33.99 -24.22 10.83
CA GLU A 472 -33.84 -22.82 11.21
C GLU A 472 -33.56 -22.73 12.71
N VAL A 473 -32.57 -21.92 13.11
CA VAL A 473 -32.31 -21.61 14.52
C VAL A 473 -32.61 -20.15 14.80
N ARG A 474 -33.29 -19.88 15.92
CA ARG A 474 -33.51 -18.53 16.44
C ARG A 474 -32.94 -18.43 17.86
N VAL A 475 -32.15 -17.39 18.12
CA VAL A 475 -31.78 -16.95 19.46
C VAL A 475 -32.52 -15.64 19.71
N SER A 476 -33.35 -15.57 20.75
CA SER A 476 -34.23 -14.44 21.03
C SER A 476 -34.19 -14.02 22.48
N GLN A 477 -34.51 -12.77 22.78
CA GLN A 477 -34.76 -12.28 24.15
C GLN A 477 -36.13 -11.62 24.18
N GLY A 478 -37.10 -12.24 24.86
CA GLY A 478 -38.51 -11.92 24.68
C GLY A 478 -38.92 -12.09 23.21
N ASP A 479 -39.55 -11.07 22.64
CA ASP A 479 -39.97 -11.05 21.23
C ASP A 479 -38.87 -10.60 20.26
N ASN A 480 -37.71 -10.18 20.76
CA ASN A 480 -36.61 -9.68 19.94
C ASN A 480 -35.70 -10.83 19.47
N VAL A 481 -35.65 -11.09 18.17
CA VAL A 481 -34.74 -12.09 17.57
C VAL A 481 -33.34 -11.47 17.45
N LEU A 482 -32.38 -12.06 18.14
CA LEU A 482 -30.99 -11.61 18.19
C LEU A 482 -30.13 -12.23 17.07
N LEU A 483 -30.32 -13.54 16.85
CA LEU A 483 -29.66 -14.34 15.82
C LEU A 483 -30.71 -15.22 15.14
N ARG A 484 -30.65 -15.30 13.81
CA ARG A 484 -31.50 -16.18 13.02
C ARG A 484 -30.69 -16.77 11.87
N TYR A 485 -30.56 -18.09 11.86
CA TYR A 485 -29.88 -18.80 10.77
C TYR A 485 -30.84 -19.82 10.13
N ALA A 486 -31.02 -19.71 8.82
CA ALA A 486 -31.88 -20.58 8.03
C ALA A 486 -31.17 -20.93 6.70
N PRO A 487 -30.37 -22.02 6.64
CA PRO A 487 -29.60 -22.40 5.46
C PRO A 487 -30.40 -22.44 4.16
N ALA A 488 -31.67 -22.87 4.23
CA ALA A 488 -32.55 -23.03 3.07
C ALA A 488 -32.95 -21.70 2.41
N GLU A 489 -32.75 -20.56 3.08
CA GLU A 489 -33.09 -19.22 2.56
C GLU A 489 -31.89 -18.49 1.95
N ILE A 490 -30.69 -19.05 2.05
CA ILE A 490 -29.46 -18.42 1.56
C ILE A 490 -29.46 -18.43 0.04
N VAL A 491 -29.42 -17.23 -0.55
CA VAL A 491 -29.31 -17.06 -2.00
C VAL A 491 -27.85 -16.83 -2.34
N PRO A 492 -27.20 -17.77 -3.05
CA PRO A 492 -25.79 -17.62 -3.41
C PRO A 492 -25.56 -16.45 -4.36
N VAL A 493 -24.38 -15.86 -4.27
CA VAL A 493 -23.93 -14.83 -5.21
C VAL A 493 -23.66 -15.41 -6.60
N GLU A 494 -23.93 -14.63 -7.64
CA GLU A 494 -23.60 -14.99 -9.02
C GLU A 494 -22.10 -14.82 -9.30
N LYS A 495 -21.58 -15.54 -10.31
CA LYS A 495 -20.17 -15.42 -10.71
C LYS A 495 -19.91 -14.01 -11.26
N PRO A 496 -18.95 -13.25 -10.68
CA PRO A 496 -18.65 -11.91 -11.17
C PRO A 496 -17.93 -11.93 -12.52
N ASP A 497 -18.15 -10.88 -13.32
CA ASP A 497 -17.38 -10.62 -14.53
C ASP A 497 -15.93 -10.25 -14.21
N VAL A 498 -15.01 -10.63 -15.10
CA VAL A 498 -13.61 -10.23 -15.02
C VAL A 498 -13.43 -8.78 -15.49
N ALA A 499 -12.47 -8.07 -14.89
CA ALA A 499 -12.14 -6.71 -15.28
C ALA A 499 -11.47 -6.66 -16.67
N THR A 500 -11.70 -5.59 -17.42
CA THR A 500 -11.13 -5.37 -18.76
C THR A 500 -10.48 -3.98 -18.88
N GLU A 501 -9.35 -3.88 -19.60
CA GLU A 501 -8.70 -2.59 -19.88
C GLU A 501 -9.65 -1.71 -20.74
N PRO A 502 -9.85 -0.42 -20.40
CA PRO A 502 -10.59 0.51 -21.24
C PRO A 502 -9.94 0.68 -22.63
N PRO A 503 -10.71 0.82 -23.73
CA PRO A 503 -10.16 1.10 -25.05
C PRO A 503 -9.38 2.41 -25.09
N LEU A 504 -8.40 2.52 -26.01
CA LEU A 504 -7.65 3.77 -26.22
C LEU A 504 -8.59 4.93 -26.62
N PRO A 505 -8.24 6.20 -26.30
CA PRO A 505 -9.11 7.35 -26.56
C PRO A 505 -9.66 7.41 -28.00
N GLU A 506 -8.81 7.19 -29.00
CA GLU A 506 -9.20 7.20 -30.41
C GLU A 506 -10.21 6.11 -30.78
N ASP A 507 -10.20 4.98 -30.08
CA ASP A 507 -11.05 3.80 -30.32
C ASP A 507 -12.38 3.88 -29.57
N VAL A 508 -12.47 4.69 -28.52
CA VAL A 508 -13.73 4.93 -27.81
C VAL A 508 -14.67 5.70 -28.73
N VAL A 509 -15.87 5.17 -28.98
CA VAL A 509 -16.83 5.78 -29.94
C VAL A 509 -17.57 6.99 -29.34
N SER A 510 -17.94 6.92 -28.07
CA SER A 510 -18.82 7.92 -27.41
C SER A 510 -18.02 8.96 -26.62
N SER A 511 -18.39 10.24 -26.72
CA SER A 511 -17.86 11.27 -25.81
C SER A 511 -18.27 11.06 -24.35
N ASP A 512 -19.37 10.33 -24.12
CA ASP A 512 -19.78 9.90 -22.77
C ASP A 512 -18.76 8.95 -22.16
N GLU A 513 -18.44 7.90 -22.92
CA GLU A 513 -17.48 6.88 -22.51
C GLU A 513 -16.05 7.45 -22.37
N LEU A 514 -15.66 8.40 -23.25
CA LEU A 514 -14.39 9.12 -23.10
C LEU A 514 -14.30 9.85 -21.75
N TYR A 515 -15.36 10.57 -21.37
CA TYR A 515 -15.40 11.24 -20.08
C TYR A 515 -15.33 10.25 -18.91
N LEU A 516 -16.11 9.17 -18.97
CA LEU A 516 -16.16 8.15 -17.91
C LEU A 516 -14.85 7.38 -17.76
N ASN A 517 -14.17 7.04 -18.87
CA ASN A 517 -12.85 6.41 -18.83
C ASN A 517 -11.81 7.35 -18.20
N GLY A 518 -11.83 8.64 -18.56
CA GLY A 518 -10.96 9.64 -17.91
C GLY A 518 -11.27 9.77 -16.40
N LEU A 519 -12.54 9.79 -16.02
CA LEU A 519 -12.96 9.85 -14.62
C LEU A 519 -12.49 8.60 -13.84
N HIS A 520 -12.64 7.41 -14.43
CA HIS A 520 -12.14 6.17 -13.86
C HIS A 520 -10.63 6.28 -13.60
N LEU A 521 -9.82 6.63 -14.61
CA LEU A 521 -8.36 6.74 -14.44
C LEU A 521 -7.95 7.74 -13.35
N GLU A 522 -8.67 8.87 -13.22
CA GLU A 522 -8.43 9.85 -12.14
C GLU A 522 -8.85 9.32 -10.76
N GLN A 523 -10.02 8.66 -10.66
CA GLN A 523 -10.55 8.11 -9.42
C GLN A 523 -9.57 7.13 -8.76
N TYR A 524 -9.08 6.18 -9.55
CA TYR A 524 -8.19 5.10 -9.11
C TYR A 524 -6.72 5.52 -9.03
N ARG A 525 -6.42 6.80 -9.34
CA ARG A 525 -5.06 7.36 -9.42
C ARG A 525 -4.16 6.47 -10.28
N HIS A 526 -4.64 6.13 -11.48
CA HIS A 526 -4.05 5.07 -12.28
C HIS A 526 -2.56 5.35 -12.60
N PRO A 527 -1.63 4.42 -12.31
CA PRO A 527 -0.20 4.68 -12.35
C PRO A 527 0.38 4.78 -13.77
N THR A 528 -0.24 4.11 -14.74
CA THR A 528 0.36 3.89 -16.08
C THR A 528 -0.48 4.43 -17.23
N ARG A 529 -1.62 5.07 -16.94
CA ARG A 529 -2.55 5.64 -17.92
C ARG A 529 -3.00 6.99 -17.39
N ALA A 530 -3.10 7.98 -18.26
CA ALA A 530 -3.53 9.33 -17.91
C ALA A 530 -5.00 9.53 -18.31
N ALA A 531 -5.73 10.30 -17.50
CA ALA A 531 -7.10 10.71 -17.81
C ALA A 531 -7.18 11.77 -18.93
N GLU A 532 -6.20 12.69 -18.96
CA GLU A 532 -6.17 13.85 -19.85
C GLU A 532 -6.34 13.51 -21.35
N PRO A 533 -5.69 12.47 -21.92
CA PRO A 533 -5.89 12.09 -23.32
C PRO A 533 -7.36 11.80 -23.69
N TYR A 534 -8.13 11.19 -22.80
CA TYR A 534 -9.54 10.88 -23.05
C TYR A 534 -10.39 12.14 -23.11
N TRP A 535 -10.16 13.10 -22.20
CA TRP A 535 -10.87 14.37 -22.20
C TRP A 535 -10.45 15.27 -23.37
N LEU A 536 -9.17 15.27 -23.75
CA LEU A 536 -8.69 15.97 -24.94
C LEU A 536 -9.33 15.43 -26.21
N GLU A 537 -9.47 14.11 -26.34
CA GLU A 537 -10.15 13.50 -27.48
C GLU A 537 -11.64 13.86 -27.52
N ALA A 538 -12.32 13.89 -26.36
CA ALA A 538 -13.70 14.34 -26.28
C ALA A 538 -13.87 15.80 -26.72
N VAL A 539 -12.98 16.70 -26.28
CA VAL A 539 -12.96 18.11 -26.68
C VAL A 539 -12.57 18.28 -28.16
N ARG A 540 -11.71 17.42 -28.72
CA ARG A 540 -11.40 17.43 -30.15
C ARG A 540 -12.63 17.14 -31.01
N ARG A 541 -13.49 16.22 -30.55
CA ARG A 541 -14.75 15.84 -31.24
C ARG A 541 -15.87 16.86 -31.04
N ASP A 542 -16.04 17.35 -29.81
CA ASP A 542 -16.97 18.42 -29.46
C ASP A 542 -16.24 19.45 -28.59
N PRO A 543 -15.76 20.56 -29.19
CA PRO A 543 -15.06 21.62 -28.44
C PRO A 543 -15.86 22.20 -27.28
N GLY A 544 -17.19 22.03 -27.29
CA GLY A 544 -18.09 22.48 -26.24
C GLY A 544 -18.48 21.39 -25.23
N ASP A 545 -17.89 20.19 -25.22
CA ASP A 545 -18.23 19.16 -24.24
C ASP A 545 -17.95 19.69 -22.82
N SER A 546 -19.00 19.89 -22.04
CA SER A 546 -18.89 20.62 -20.76
C SER A 546 -18.13 19.84 -19.71
N ARG A 547 -18.25 18.52 -19.71
CA ARG A 547 -17.66 17.65 -18.68
C ARG A 547 -16.16 17.53 -18.87
N SER A 548 -15.73 17.31 -20.11
CA SER A 548 -14.32 17.20 -20.48
C SER A 548 -13.59 18.54 -20.37
N ASN A 549 -14.24 19.64 -20.77
CA ASN A 549 -13.70 20.99 -20.52
C ASN A 549 -13.57 21.28 -19.01
N HIS A 550 -14.56 20.89 -18.19
CA HIS A 550 -14.45 21.07 -16.74
C HIS A 550 -13.32 20.24 -16.13
N ALA A 551 -13.20 18.96 -16.49
CA ALA A 551 -12.14 18.08 -16.02
C ALA A 551 -10.74 18.59 -16.41
N LEU A 552 -10.54 19.02 -17.67
CA LEU A 552 -9.30 19.66 -18.11
C LEU A 552 -9.03 20.97 -17.36
N GLY A 553 -10.05 21.79 -17.15
CA GLY A 553 -9.95 23.02 -16.36
C GLY A 553 -9.46 22.77 -14.94
N ARG A 554 -10.02 21.76 -14.27
CA ARG A 554 -9.60 21.33 -12.93
C ARG A 554 -8.16 20.77 -12.94
N SER A 555 -7.81 19.95 -13.93
CA SER A 555 -6.45 19.41 -14.10
C SER A 555 -5.40 20.52 -14.24
N HIS A 556 -5.63 21.49 -15.12
CA HIS A 556 -4.73 22.63 -15.29
C HIS A 556 -4.66 23.51 -14.03
N MET A 557 -5.76 23.70 -13.30
CA MET A 557 -5.75 24.43 -12.02
C MET A 557 -4.85 23.73 -11.01
N ARG A 558 -4.94 22.40 -10.87
CA ARG A 558 -4.08 21.58 -9.99
C ARG A 558 -2.60 21.60 -10.37
N ARG A 559 -2.27 22.02 -11.60
CA ARG A 559 -0.89 22.25 -12.09
C ARG A 559 -0.40 23.69 -11.90
N GLY A 560 -1.25 24.59 -11.41
CA GLY A 560 -0.95 26.02 -11.29
C GLY A 560 -1.04 26.79 -12.62
N GLU A 561 -1.63 26.21 -13.67
CA GLU A 561 -1.78 26.80 -15.00
C GLU A 561 -3.10 27.58 -15.10
N PHE A 562 -3.29 28.56 -14.19
CA PHE A 562 -4.58 29.20 -13.94
C PHE A 562 -5.23 29.86 -15.17
N ALA A 563 -4.43 30.46 -16.06
CA ALA A 563 -4.93 31.06 -17.29
C ALA A 563 -5.48 30.02 -18.29
N VAL A 564 -4.88 28.82 -18.33
CA VAL A 564 -5.35 27.71 -19.16
C VAL A 564 -6.63 27.11 -18.55
N ALA A 565 -6.63 26.91 -17.23
CA ALA A 565 -7.80 26.48 -16.47
C ALA A 565 -9.02 27.38 -16.72
N GLU A 566 -8.85 28.71 -16.65
CA GLU A 566 -9.91 29.69 -16.91
C GLU A 566 -10.57 29.47 -18.29
N ARG A 567 -9.78 29.23 -19.34
CA ARG A 567 -10.31 29.05 -20.71
C ARG A 567 -11.21 27.83 -20.82
N TYR A 568 -10.78 26.70 -20.26
CA TYR A 568 -11.55 25.46 -20.26
C TYR A 568 -12.82 25.58 -19.41
N LEU A 569 -12.72 26.13 -18.20
CA LEU A 569 -13.86 26.31 -17.29
C LEU A 569 -14.91 27.27 -17.87
N ARG A 570 -14.49 28.36 -18.52
CA ARG A 570 -15.41 29.25 -19.25
C ARG A 570 -16.16 28.53 -20.36
N THR A 571 -15.48 27.65 -21.10
CA THR A 571 -16.10 26.87 -22.18
C THR A 571 -17.15 25.89 -21.63
N ALA A 572 -16.82 25.20 -20.54
CA ALA A 572 -17.75 24.32 -19.84
C ALA A 572 -19.02 25.06 -19.37
N ILE A 573 -18.83 26.20 -18.68
CA ILE A 573 -19.93 27.02 -18.17
C ILE A 573 -20.78 27.58 -19.32
N ALA A 574 -20.16 28.03 -20.41
CA ALA A 574 -20.88 28.55 -21.58
C ALA A 574 -21.79 27.48 -22.20
N ARG A 575 -21.33 26.21 -22.28
CA ARG A 575 -22.16 25.09 -22.75
C ARG A 575 -23.34 24.84 -21.83
N LEU A 576 -23.07 24.70 -20.53
CA LEU A 576 -24.07 24.39 -19.51
C LEU A 576 -25.17 25.46 -19.44
N THR A 577 -24.78 26.73 -19.59
CA THR A 577 -25.68 27.87 -19.44
C THR A 577 -26.38 28.31 -20.73
N ARG A 578 -25.95 27.79 -21.90
CA ARG A 578 -26.46 28.18 -23.22
C ARG A 578 -27.99 28.13 -23.35
N ARG A 579 -28.62 27.11 -22.77
CA ARG A 579 -30.09 26.94 -22.77
C ARG A 579 -30.71 27.04 -21.38
N ASN A 580 -29.92 26.75 -20.35
CA ASN A 580 -30.34 26.72 -18.96
C ASN A 580 -29.48 27.71 -18.18
N PRO A 581 -29.90 28.96 -17.97
CA PRO A 581 -29.12 29.93 -17.20
C PRO A 581 -28.72 29.43 -15.80
N ASN A 582 -29.41 28.40 -15.29
CA ASN A 582 -29.16 27.74 -14.01
C ASN A 582 -28.93 26.24 -14.27
N PRO A 583 -27.67 25.80 -14.44
CA PRO A 583 -27.38 24.38 -14.67
C PRO A 583 -27.62 23.56 -13.39
N SER A 584 -27.90 22.27 -13.56
CA SER A 584 -28.11 21.35 -12.45
C SER A 584 -26.85 21.08 -11.63
N ASP A 585 -25.66 21.24 -12.23
CA ASP A 585 -24.37 21.06 -11.57
C ASP A 585 -23.64 22.40 -11.36
N GLY A 586 -23.19 22.62 -10.12
CA GLY A 586 -22.48 23.82 -9.67
C GLY A 586 -20.96 23.70 -9.72
N GLU A 587 -20.40 22.49 -9.91
CA GLU A 587 -18.95 22.24 -9.79
C GLU A 587 -18.10 23.10 -10.74
N PRO A 588 -18.46 23.29 -12.02
CA PRO A 588 -17.66 24.10 -12.92
C PRO A 588 -17.57 25.56 -12.46
N HIS A 589 -18.64 26.11 -11.85
CA HIS A 589 -18.62 27.45 -11.27
C HIS A 589 -17.74 27.50 -10.02
N TYR A 590 -17.82 26.49 -9.15
CA TYR A 590 -16.96 26.43 -7.96
C TYR A 590 -15.46 26.44 -8.32
N ASN A 591 -15.03 25.55 -9.22
CA ASN A 591 -13.64 25.49 -9.69
C ASN A 591 -13.22 26.76 -10.45
N PHE A 592 -14.15 27.39 -11.17
CA PHE A 592 -13.87 28.67 -11.82
C PHE A 592 -13.69 29.81 -10.82
N GLY A 593 -14.49 29.84 -9.75
CA GLY A 593 -14.32 30.76 -8.62
C GLY A 593 -12.94 30.61 -7.97
N LEU A 594 -12.50 29.37 -7.71
CA LEU A 594 -11.15 29.10 -7.19
C LEU A 594 -10.06 29.61 -8.14
N THR A 595 -10.19 29.32 -9.44
CA THR A 595 -9.23 29.79 -10.47
C THR A 595 -9.15 31.32 -10.49
N LEU A 596 -10.28 32.01 -10.39
CA LEU A 596 -10.33 33.47 -10.33
C LEU A 596 -9.68 34.03 -9.04
N GLN A 597 -9.84 33.36 -7.90
CA GLN A 597 -9.13 33.74 -6.67
C GLN A 597 -7.61 33.65 -6.84
N PHE A 598 -7.09 32.55 -7.41
CA PHE A 598 -5.65 32.42 -7.67
C PHE A 598 -5.12 33.47 -8.66
N LEU A 599 -5.95 33.93 -9.59
CA LEU A 599 -5.64 35.05 -10.50
C LEU A 599 -5.78 36.44 -9.84
N GLY A 600 -6.14 36.53 -8.57
CA GLY A 600 -6.35 37.79 -7.84
C GLY A 600 -7.65 38.53 -8.20
N ARG A 601 -8.59 37.87 -8.89
CA ARG A 601 -9.88 38.45 -9.35
C ARG A 601 -11.01 38.14 -8.37
N THR A 602 -10.84 38.55 -7.12
CA THR A 602 -11.74 38.19 -6.00
C THR A 602 -13.19 38.63 -6.18
N ALA A 603 -13.46 39.77 -6.85
CA ALA A 603 -14.82 40.22 -7.13
C ALA A 603 -15.56 39.26 -8.09
N ASP A 604 -14.92 38.88 -9.20
CA ASP A 604 -15.49 37.93 -10.16
C ASP A 604 -15.66 36.54 -9.54
N ALA A 605 -14.71 36.13 -8.68
CA ALA A 605 -14.80 34.88 -7.94
C ALA A 605 -16.03 34.85 -7.02
N TYR A 606 -16.31 35.96 -6.33
CA TYR A 606 -17.46 36.11 -5.45
C TYR A 606 -18.79 35.85 -6.18
N ASP A 607 -19.00 36.47 -7.34
CA ASP A 607 -20.19 36.27 -8.15
C ASP A 607 -20.31 34.82 -8.64
N THR A 608 -19.18 34.23 -8.99
CA THR A 608 -19.11 32.84 -9.47
C THR A 608 -19.43 31.83 -8.36
N PHE A 609 -18.94 32.04 -7.13
CA PHE A 609 -19.30 31.22 -5.99
C PHE A 609 -20.78 31.34 -5.64
N TYR A 610 -21.35 32.55 -5.68
CA TYR A 610 -22.80 32.70 -5.54
C TYR A 610 -23.58 31.88 -6.57
N LYS A 611 -23.07 31.80 -7.81
CA LYS A 611 -23.70 31.00 -8.85
C LYS A 611 -23.64 29.50 -8.55
N CYS A 612 -22.53 29.00 -8.00
CA CYS A 612 -22.39 27.58 -7.69
C CYS A 612 -23.35 27.10 -6.58
N THR A 613 -23.69 27.97 -5.61
CA THR A 613 -24.56 27.62 -4.47
C THR A 613 -26.05 27.46 -4.86
N TRP A 614 -26.43 27.73 -6.11
CA TRP A 614 -27.80 27.51 -6.58
C TRP A 614 -28.13 26.01 -6.75
N ASN A 615 -27.11 25.15 -6.69
CA ASN A 615 -27.23 23.70 -6.59
C ASN A 615 -26.93 23.22 -5.16
N ALA A 616 -27.71 22.25 -4.67
CA ALA A 616 -27.62 21.78 -3.29
C ALA A 616 -26.24 21.20 -2.90
N ALA A 617 -25.60 20.44 -3.79
CA ALA A 617 -24.33 19.76 -3.55
C ALA A 617 -23.14 20.72 -3.37
N TRP A 618 -23.25 21.94 -3.93
CA TRP A 618 -22.18 22.96 -3.85
C TRP A 618 -22.49 24.10 -2.87
N ARG A 619 -23.59 24.02 -2.11
CA ARG A 619 -23.91 25.02 -1.07
C ARG A 619 -22.86 25.08 0.03
N GLY A 620 -22.47 23.94 0.59
CA GLY A 620 -21.45 23.87 1.65
C GLY A 620 -20.12 24.51 1.20
N PRO A 621 -19.45 23.94 0.19
CA PRO A 621 -18.19 24.50 -0.32
C PRO A 621 -18.30 25.96 -0.77
N GLY A 622 -19.35 26.29 -1.54
CA GLY A 622 -19.52 27.61 -2.14
C GLY A 622 -19.76 28.72 -1.11
N TYR A 623 -20.67 28.52 -0.15
CA TYR A 623 -20.92 29.50 0.90
C TYR A 623 -19.72 29.65 1.85
N HIS A 624 -18.97 28.58 2.09
CA HIS A 624 -17.72 28.69 2.84
C HIS A 624 -16.70 29.60 2.14
N ARG A 625 -16.51 29.49 0.81
CA ARG A 625 -15.62 30.40 0.06
C ARG A 625 -16.13 31.85 0.07
N LEU A 626 -17.44 32.06 0.01
CA LEU A 626 -18.03 33.40 0.13
C LEU A 626 -17.75 34.02 1.51
N ALA A 627 -17.87 33.22 2.58
CA ALA A 627 -17.60 33.67 3.93
C ALA A 627 -16.13 34.08 4.14
N GLU A 628 -15.17 33.33 3.60
CA GLU A 628 -13.75 33.74 3.62
C GLU A 628 -13.55 35.11 2.96
N ILE A 629 -14.14 35.34 1.78
CA ILE A 629 -14.05 36.64 1.10
C ILE A 629 -14.71 37.74 1.95
N ASP A 630 -15.87 37.49 2.55
CA ASP A 630 -16.54 38.48 3.40
C ASP A 630 -15.71 38.80 4.67
N CYS A 631 -14.99 37.81 5.22
CA CYS A 631 -14.02 38.04 6.30
C CYS A 631 -12.88 38.97 5.85
N THR A 632 -12.33 38.81 4.64
CA THR A 632 -11.28 39.74 4.12
C THR A 632 -11.80 41.18 4.01
N ARG A 633 -13.11 41.36 3.75
CA ARG A 633 -13.80 42.65 3.69
C ARG A 633 -14.25 43.16 5.07
N LYS A 634 -14.04 42.38 6.13
CA LYS A 634 -14.52 42.62 7.50
C LYS A 634 -16.06 42.73 7.59
N GLU A 635 -16.78 42.10 6.66
CA GLU A 635 -18.25 42.02 6.64
C GLU A 635 -18.74 40.87 7.54
N TRP A 636 -18.40 40.90 8.83
CA TRP A 636 -18.55 39.77 9.76
C TRP A 636 -19.99 39.21 9.87
N ALA A 637 -21.01 40.08 9.89
CA ALA A 637 -22.39 39.65 9.97
C ALA A 637 -22.84 38.87 8.71
N LYS A 638 -22.30 39.23 7.55
CA LYS A 638 -22.57 38.57 6.28
C LYS A 638 -21.78 37.26 6.14
N ALA A 639 -20.53 37.27 6.60
CA ALA A 639 -19.74 36.05 6.72
C ALA A 639 -20.46 35.02 7.61
N LEU A 640 -21.07 35.45 8.72
CA LEU A 640 -21.86 34.58 9.58
C LEU A 640 -23.08 33.97 8.86
N ASP A 641 -23.87 34.77 8.11
CA ASP A 641 -24.99 34.25 7.32
C ASP A 641 -24.52 33.19 6.29
N HIS A 642 -23.41 33.46 5.60
CA HIS A 642 -22.84 32.48 4.68
C HIS A 642 -22.36 31.21 5.38
N LEU A 643 -21.75 31.32 6.57
CA LEU A 643 -21.33 30.15 7.35
C LEU A 643 -22.52 29.33 7.83
N ASP A 644 -23.60 29.98 8.27
CA ASP A 644 -24.84 29.30 8.64
C ASP A 644 -25.46 28.55 7.45
N ARG A 645 -25.43 29.15 6.25
CA ARG A 645 -25.89 28.47 5.01
C ARG A 645 -24.99 27.31 4.62
N SER A 646 -23.68 27.47 4.74
CA SER A 646 -22.70 26.40 4.51
C SER A 646 -22.99 25.20 5.41
N LEU A 647 -23.12 25.46 6.72
CA LEU A 647 -23.35 24.44 7.75
C LEU A 647 -24.74 23.84 7.70
N SER A 648 -25.73 24.54 7.12
CA SER A 648 -27.04 23.95 6.85
C SER A 648 -27.01 22.89 5.74
N ALA A 649 -25.99 22.93 4.88
CA ALA A 649 -25.75 21.92 3.84
C ALA A 649 -24.81 20.82 4.36
N GLU A 650 -23.74 21.19 5.06
CA GLU A 650 -22.73 20.27 5.60
C GLU A 650 -22.43 20.62 7.07
N ALA A 651 -23.17 20.02 8.00
CA ALA A 651 -23.13 20.39 9.42
C ALA A 651 -21.76 20.12 10.08
N ASP A 652 -21.06 19.11 9.59
CA ASP A 652 -19.78 18.63 10.13
C ASP A 652 -18.56 19.23 9.43
N ASN A 653 -18.74 20.26 8.60
CA ASN A 653 -17.64 20.96 7.94
C ASN A 653 -16.79 21.73 8.97
N LEU A 654 -15.71 21.11 9.43
CA LEU A 654 -14.84 21.65 10.49
C LEU A 654 -14.25 23.01 10.12
N ASN A 655 -13.87 23.25 8.86
CA ASN A 655 -13.31 24.56 8.47
C ASN A 655 -14.37 25.67 8.60
N ALA A 656 -15.63 25.39 8.20
CA ALA A 656 -16.72 26.34 8.34
C ALA A 656 -17.11 26.56 9.82
N LEU A 657 -17.15 25.50 10.64
CA LEU A 657 -17.38 25.62 12.08
C LEU A 657 -16.29 26.47 12.75
N ASN A 658 -15.03 26.21 12.43
CA ASN A 658 -13.88 26.94 12.94
C ASN A 658 -13.90 28.42 12.53
N LEU A 659 -14.15 28.72 11.25
CA LEU A 659 -14.27 30.11 10.79
C LEU A 659 -15.46 30.81 11.45
N LYS A 660 -16.58 30.11 11.68
CA LYS A 660 -17.74 30.64 12.39
C LYS A 660 -17.43 31.00 13.83
N ALA A 661 -16.67 30.19 14.56
CA ALA A 661 -16.22 30.52 15.91
C ALA A 661 -15.41 31.83 15.94
N ILE A 662 -14.54 32.04 14.94
CA ILE A 662 -13.76 33.28 14.81
C ILE A 662 -14.66 34.47 14.49
N VAL A 663 -15.58 34.34 13.53
CA VAL A 663 -16.52 35.39 13.16
C VAL A 663 -17.43 35.78 14.34
N LEU A 664 -17.88 34.81 15.14
CA LEU A 664 -18.65 35.08 16.36
C LEU A 664 -17.84 35.90 17.38
N ARG A 665 -16.54 35.60 17.57
CA ARG A 665 -15.66 36.43 18.40
C ARG A 665 -15.51 37.86 17.86
N ARG A 666 -15.39 38.03 16.53
CA ARG A 666 -15.33 39.36 15.88
C ARG A 666 -16.63 40.16 16.01
N LEU A 667 -17.75 39.48 16.22
CA LEU A 667 -19.06 40.07 16.51
C LEU A 667 -19.34 40.23 18.00
N GLU A 668 -18.34 40.02 18.87
CA GLU A 668 -18.46 40.09 20.34
C GLU A 668 -19.47 39.06 20.93
N ARG A 669 -19.76 37.98 20.20
CA ARG A 669 -20.64 36.87 20.63
C ARG A 669 -19.82 35.73 21.24
N THR A 670 -19.08 36.04 22.29
CA THR A 670 -18.05 35.16 22.87
C THR A 670 -18.60 33.85 23.43
N ASP A 671 -19.76 33.87 24.10
CA ASP A 671 -20.36 32.66 24.71
C ASP A 671 -20.80 31.64 23.64
N GLU A 672 -21.33 32.14 22.52
CA GLU A 672 -21.70 31.29 21.40
C GLU A 672 -20.47 30.72 20.70
N ALA A 673 -19.40 31.52 20.56
CA ALA A 673 -18.13 31.03 20.04
C ALA A 673 -17.54 29.93 20.93
N ALA A 674 -17.56 30.11 22.26
CA ALA A 674 -17.06 29.12 23.22
C ALA A 674 -17.89 27.82 23.17
N SER A 675 -19.22 27.92 23.07
CA SER A 675 -20.11 26.77 22.92
C SER A 675 -19.83 26.01 21.61
N LEU A 676 -19.62 26.73 20.51
CA LEU A 676 -19.27 26.13 19.22
C LEU A 676 -17.90 25.46 19.23
N ILE A 677 -16.89 26.06 19.89
CA ILE A 677 -15.57 25.45 20.08
C ILE A 677 -15.70 24.14 20.88
N ALA A 678 -16.50 24.11 21.94
CA ALA A 678 -16.76 22.89 22.69
C ALA A 678 -17.44 21.81 21.83
N GLN A 679 -18.38 22.18 20.97
CA GLN A 679 -19.01 21.27 20.00
C GLN A 679 -18.00 20.72 18.98
N ILE A 680 -17.13 21.57 18.42
CA ILE A 680 -16.07 21.12 17.50
C ILE A 680 -15.19 20.09 18.20
N ARG A 681 -14.79 20.34 19.44
CA ARG A 681 -13.95 19.42 20.22
C ARG A 681 -14.63 18.13 20.63
N SER A 682 -15.96 18.09 20.70
CA SER A 682 -16.70 16.84 20.90
C SER A 682 -16.81 16.01 19.62
N LEU A 683 -16.78 16.65 18.44
CA LEU A 683 -16.71 15.96 17.15
C LEU A 683 -15.28 15.49 16.83
N ASP A 684 -14.30 16.31 17.20
CA ASP A 684 -12.89 16.11 16.90
C ASP A 684 -12.03 16.75 18.02
N PRO A 685 -11.66 15.99 19.05
CA PRO A 685 -10.80 16.50 20.14
C PRO A 685 -9.39 16.87 19.66
N LEU A 686 -9.03 16.47 18.44
CA LEU A 686 -7.74 16.68 17.79
C LEU A 686 -7.82 17.79 16.71
N ASP A 687 -8.89 18.58 16.64
CA ASP A 687 -9.01 19.70 15.71
C ASP A 687 -8.05 20.84 16.09
N VAL A 688 -7.16 21.16 15.15
CA VAL A 688 -6.05 22.08 15.37
C VAL A 688 -6.54 23.50 15.62
N THR A 689 -7.51 23.96 14.83
CA THR A 689 -7.97 25.35 14.89
C THR A 689 -8.70 25.62 16.19
N SER A 690 -9.59 24.72 16.64
CA SER A 690 -10.31 24.88 17.91
C SER A 690 -9.37 24.90 19.11
N ARG A 691 -8.31 24.08 19.11
CA ARG A 691 -7.24 24.10 20.13
C ARG A 691 -6.48 25.42 20.17
N PHE A 692 -6.10 25.92 18.99
CA PHE A 692 -5.47 27.24 18.85
C PHE A 692 -6.39 28.34 19.39
N LEU A 693 -7.67 28.32 19.03
CA LEU A 693 -8.63 29.32 19.49
C LEU A 693 -8.86 29.29 21.00
N GLU A 694 -8.76 28.15 21.66
CA GLU A 694 -9.01 28.03 23.11
C GLU A 694 -7.79 28.41 23.96
N SER A 695 -6.60 27.95 23.57
CA SER A 695 -5.41 27.97 24.43
C SER A 695 -4.20 28.68 23.82
N GLY A 696 -4.29 29.15 22.57
CA GLY A 696 -3.14 29.60 21.79
C GLY A 696 -2.18 28.47 21.42
N ASN A 697 -2.55 27.21 21.69
CA ASN A 697 -1.73 26.05 21.35
C ASN A 697 -1.75 25.83 19.83
N VAL A 698 -0.59 25.91 19.21
CA VAL A 698 -0.39 25.71 17.78
C VAL A 698 0.09 24.27 17.55
N ALA A 699 -0.42 23.59 16.51
CA ALA A 699 -0.03 22.22 16.16
C ALA A 699 1.48 22.00 16.18
N GLY A 700 1.92 20.80 16.59
CA GLY A 700 3.34 20.46 16.71
C GLY A 700 4.05 20.18 15.38
N ASP A 701 3.33 19.78 14.33
CA ASP A 701 3.91 19.49 13.02
C ASP A 701 3.85 20.71 12.06
N ALA A 702 4.85 20.85 11.18
CA ALA A 702 4.92 21.99 10.27
C ALA A 702 3.84 21.99 9.17
N PRO A 703 3.45 20.85 8.56
CA PRO A 703 2.40 20.82 7.54
C PRO A 703 1.04 21.35 8.05
N GLN A 704 0.60 20.96 9.25
CA GLN A 704 -0.65 21.44 9.83
C GLN A 704 -0.59 22.94 10.13
N GLN A 705 0.55 23.44 10.64
CA GLN A 705 0.76 24.88 10.87
C GLN A 705 0.67 25.68 9.57
N ILE A 706 1.28 25.18 8.48
CA ILE A 706 1.21 25.82 7.17
C ILE A 706 -0.23 25.83 6.64
N ASP A 707 -0.94 24.70 6.76
CA ASP A 707 -2.34 24.62 6.33
C ASP A 707 -3.25 25.57 7.13
N LEU A 708 -3.07 25.65 8.46
CA LEU A 708 -3.79 26.59 9.32
C LEU A 708 -3.47 28.06 8.98
N ALA A 709 -2.20 28.37 8.73
CA ALA A 709 -1.81 29.72 8.32
C ALA A 709 -2.47 30.10 6.99
N PHE A 710 -2.54 29.18 6.02
CA PHE A 710 -3.24 29.43 4.76
C PHE A 710 -4.76 29.53 4.93
N ASP A 711 -5.38 28.80 5.86
CA ASP A 711 -6.79 29.00 6.23
C ASP A 711 -7.03 30.45 6.72
N PHE A 712 -6.17 30.95 7.62
CA PHE A 712 -6.25 32.33 8.09
C PHE A 712 -5.97 33.37 7.01
N MET A 713 -4.98 33.15 6.15
CA MET A 713 -4.69 34.04 5.02
C MET A 713 -5.87 34.15 4.06
N ARG A 714 -6.56 33.05 3.73
CA ARG A 714 -7.76 33.07 2.88
C ARG A 714 -8.90 33.90 3.47
N ALA A 715 -9.04 33.90 4.80
CA ALA A 715 -10.02 34.70 5.52
C ALA A 715 -9.55 36.14 5.83
N GLY A 716 -8.33 36.54 5.43
CA GLY A 716 -7.76 37.86 5.73
C GLY A 716 -7.32 38.07 7.18
N LEU A 717 -7.14 36.99 7.94
CA LEU A 717 -6.73 36.97 9.34
C LEU A 717 -5.19 36.91 9.43
N LEU A 718 -4.54 37.95 8.90
CA LEU A 718 -3.09 37.95 8.69
C LEU A 718 -2.27 37.95 9.99
N GLU A 719 -2.78 38.54 11.07
CA GLU A 719 -2.07 38.52 12.37
C GLU A 719 -2.12 37.13 13.01
N GLU A 720 -3.28 36.43 12.95
CA GLU A 720 -3.39 35.05 13.39
C GLU A 720 -2.52 34.11 12.54
N ALA A 721 -2.46 34.32 11.22
CA ALA A 721 -1.56 33.58 10.35
C ALA A 721 -0.09 33.79 10.77
N LEU A 722 0.30 35.02 11.10
CA LEU A 722 1.65 35.34 11.57
C LEU A 722 1.96 34.71 12.92
N GLU A 723 0.99 34.63 13.84
CA GLU A 723 1.12 33.95 15.13
C GLU A 723 1.41 32.46 14.95
N VAL A 724 0.62 31.77 14.12
CA VAL A 724 0.81 30.34 13.81
C VAL A 724 2.17 30.08 13.13
N LEU A 725 2.56 30.92 12.18
CA LEU A 725 3.82 30.78 11.44
C LEU A 725 5.07 31.09 12.30
N ARG A 726 4.91 31.81 13.41
CA ARG A 726 6.00 32.12 14.35
C ARG A 726 6.02 31.23 15.59
N ALA A 727 5.00 30.40 15.79
CA ALA A 727 4.95 29.47 16.91
C ALA A 727 6.19 28.57 16.95
N GLU A 728 6.72 28.36 18.15
CA GLU A 728 7.84 27.45 18.38
C GLU A 728 7.40 26.00 18.10
N ARG A 729 8.35 25.17 17.68
CA ARG A 729 8.12 23.73 17.50
C ARG A 729 9.10 22.91 18.32
N PRO A 730 8.68 21.77 18.85
CA PRO A 730 9.58 20.68 19.21
C PRO A 730 9.93 19.84 17.96
N GLY A 731 11.20 19.47 17.76
CA GLY A 731 11.57 18.37 16.84
C GLY A 731 12.56 18.66 15.71
N ASN A 732 12.81 17.60 14.92
CA ASN A 732 13.82 17.47 13.86
C ASN A 732 13.48 18.30 12.60
N ASN A 733 14.47 18.47 11.71
CA ASN A 733 14.28 19.18 10.45
C ASN A 733 13.37 18.37 9.50
N ASP A 734 12.14 18.84 9.27
CA ASP A 734 11.16 18.28 8.33
C ASP A 734 11.01 19.15 7.06
N GLY A 735 11.90 20.12 6.86
CA GLY A 735 11.84 21.11 5.79
C GLY A 735 10.73 22.17 5.91
N GLY A 736 9.73 21.95 6.76
CA GLY A 736 8.60 22.86 6.94
C GLY A 736 8.99 24.20 7.57
N ALA A 737 10.14 24.28 8.25
CA ALA A 737 10.68 25.54 8.78
C ALA A 737 10.93 26.57 7.68
N THR A 738 11.54 26.12 6.58
CA THR A 738 11.92 26.97 5.46
C THR A 738 10.69 27.54 4.76
N ILE A 739 9.68 26.71 4.49
CA ILE A 739 8.43 27.17 3.87
C ILE A 739 7.68 28.14 4.79
N ARG A 740 7.66 27.92 6.11
CA ARG A 740 7.07 28.86 7.08
C ARG A 740 7.76 30.22 7.07
N LEU A 741 9.08 30.29 6.87
CA LEU A 741 9.81 31.57 6.76
C LEU A 741 9.45 32.33 5.49
N TYR A 742 9.29 31.63 4.35
CA TYR A 742 8.76 32.26 3.15
C TYR A 742 7.32 32.75 3.38
N ALA A 743 6.45 31.93 3.96
CA ALA A 743 5.06 32.30 4.25
C ALA A 743 4.99 33.49 5.23
N THR A 744 5.84 33.52 6.24
CA THR A 744 5.97 34.64 7.19
C THR A 744 6.33 35.92 6.47
N ALA A 745 7.29 35.86 5.54
CA ALA A 745 7.66 37.03 4.75
C ALA A 745 6.51 37.55 3.88
N ASP A 746 5.71 36.65 3.32
CA ASP A 746 4.55 37.01 2.51
C ASP A 746 3.43 37.65 3.33
N VAL A 747 3.12 37.08 4.50
CA VAL A 747 2.15 37.67 5.43
C VAL A 747 2.60 39.06 5.90
N LEU A 748 3.88 39.22 6.26
CA LEU A 748 4.45 40.52 6.65
C LEU A 748 4.39 41.53 5.50
N GLN A 749 4.62 41.10 4.26
CA GLN A 749 4.49 41.94 3.08
C GLN A 749 3.05 42.43 2.90
N GLN A 750 2.06 41.56 3.08
CA GLN A 750 0.64 41.91 3.02
C GLN A 750 0.20 42.85 4.17
N LEU A 751 0.86 42.75 5.32
CA LEU A 751 0.70 43.68 6.46
C LEU A 751 1.48 45.00 6.29
N CYS A 752 2.13 45.23 5.15
CA CYS A 752 2.98 46.39 4.88
C CYS A 752 4.19 46.53 5.83
N ARG A 753 4.73 45.40 6.32
CA ARG A 753 5.90 45.29 7.22
C ARG A 753 7.15 44.86 6.44
N ASP A 754 7.48 45.63 5.39
CA ASP A 754 8.47 45.27 4.36
C ASP A 754 9.87 44.92 4.91
N ALA A 755 10.33 45.63 5.94
CA ALA A 755 11.65 45.40 6.54
C ALA A 755 11.73 44.02 7.20
N GLU A 756 10.69 43.63 7.95
CA GLU A 756 10.62 42.30 8.57
C GLU A 756 10.42 41.21 7.51
N ALA A 757 9.64 41.50 6.47
CA ALA A 757 9.47 40.58 5.35
C ALA A 757 10.80 40.28 4.65
N ALA A 758 11.65 41.29 4.44
CA ALA A 758 12.98 41.12 3.87
C ALA A 758 13.89 40.27 4.77
N VAL A 759 13.87 40.48 6.08
CA VAL A 759 14.61 39.65 7.05
C VAL A 759 14.15 38.19 6.99
N SER A 760 12.84 37.95 6.98
CA SER A 760 12.29 36.59 6.91
C SER A 760 12.66 35.88 5.61
N ARG A 761 12.69 36.59 4.46
CA ARG A 761 13.20 36.03 3.18
C ARG A 761 14.67 35.68 3.25
N GLN A 762 15.49 36.53 3.86
CA GLN A 762 16.92 36.25 4.03
C GLN A 762 17.14 35.03 4.92
N GLN A 763 16.36 34.89 6.00
CA GLN A 763 16.38 33.70 6.85
C GLN A 763 15.95 32.45 6.09
N ALA A 764 14.89 32.53 5.27
CA ALA A 764 14.44 31.42 4.45
C ALA A 764 15.52 30.97 3.44
N ALA A 765 16.15 31.94 2.74
CA ALA A 765 17.20 31.67 1.77
C ALA A 765 18.44 30.99 2.40
N ALA A 766 18.73 31.30 3.67
CA ALA A 766 19.85 30.75 4.42
C ALA A 766 19.51 29.49 5.23
N ALA A 767 18.25 29.06 5.24
CA ALA A 767 17.81 27.88 5.97
C ALA A 767 18.31 26.59 5.29
N ASP A 768 18.38 25.51 6.08
CA ASP A 768 18.74 24.18 5.60
C ASP A 768 17.75 23.70 4.52
N PRO A 769 18.23 23.31 3.32
CA PRO A 769 17.37 22.83 2.24
C PRO A 769 16.92 21.36 2.39
N ALA A 770 17.43 20.62 3.38
CA ALA A 770 17.03 19.24 3.60
C ALA A 770 15.51 19.12 3.86
N TYR A 771 14.89 18.13 3.20
CA TYR A 771 13.46 17.79 3.31
C TYR A 771 12.46 18.89 2.93
N VAL A 772 12.90 19.98 2.28
CA VAL A 772 12.02 21.07 1.85
C VAL A 772 11.31 20.69 0.54
N PHE A 773 10.13 20.06 0.68
CA PHE A 773 9.31 19.55 -0.43
C PHE A 773 7.95 20.27 -0.51
N PRO A 774 7.87 21.49 -1.06
CA PRO A 774 6.58 22.18 -1.20
C PRO A 774 5.64 21.43 -2.14
N SER A 775 4.35 21.42 -1.83
CA SER A 775 3.30 20.70 -2.57
C SER A 775 2.05 21.52 -2.86
N ARG A 776 1.86 22.68 -2.21
CA ARG A 776 0.62 23.47 -2.30
C ARG A 776 0.65 24.47 -3.46
N LEU A 777 -0.53 24.80 -4.01
CA LEU A 777 -0.63 25.89 -5.01
C LEU A 777 -0.29 27.25 -4.39
N GLU A 778 -0.64 27.44 -3.12
CA GLU A 778 -0.27 28.62 -2.34
C GLU A 778 1.24 28.76 -2.19
N GLU A 779 1.95 27.64 -1.99
CA GLU A 779 3.43 27.60 -1.92
C GLU A 779 4.08 27.93 -3.27
N MET A 780 3.50 27.48 -4.38
CA MET A 780 3.97 27.86 -5.73
C MET A 780 3.95 29.39 -5.89
N LEU A 781 2.79 30.00 -5.63
CA LEU A 781 2.62 31.45 -5.75
C LEU A 781 3.48 32.22 -4.74
N LEU A 782 3.68 31.65 -3.55
CA LEU A 782 4.56 32.17 -2.52
C LEU A 782 6.02 32.21 -2.98
N LEU A 783 6.54 31.10 -3.50
CA LEU A 783 7.91 30.99 -3.99
C LEU A 783 8.14 31.90 -5.20
N GLU A 784 7.18 32.01 -6.11
CA GLU A 784 7.24 32.98 -7.20
C GLU A 784 7.35 34.44 -6.69
N ARG A 785 6.59 34.80 -5.64
CA ARG A 785 6.70 36.13 -5.00
C ARG A 785 8.05 36.30 -4.32
N ALA A 786 8.55 35.28 -3.63
CA ALA A 786 9.86 35.31 -2.99
C ALA A 786 10.99 35.52 -4.01
N ILE A 787 10.97 34.80 -5.13
CA ILE A 787 11.94 34.96 -6.24
C ILE A 787 11.85 36.36 -6.85
N ARG A 788 10.65 36.91 -7.07
CA ARG A 788 10.49 38.30 -7.56
C ARG A 788 11.10 39.32 -6.60
N ALA A 789 10.96 39.10 -5.29
CA ALA A 789 11.52 39.98 -4.26
C ALA A 789 13.03 39.79 -4.05
N ASN A 790 13.54 38.56 -4.24
CA ASN A 790 14.95 38.22 -4.12
C ASN A 790 15.42 37.27 -5.25
N PRO A 791 15.78 37.79 -6.43
CA PRO A 791 16.13 36.97 -7.61
C PRO A 791 17.46 36.19 -7.53
N VAL A 792 18.17 36.30 -6.41
CA VAL A 792 19.44 35.59 -6.15
C VAL A 792 19.29 34.45 -5.14
N ASP A 793 18.06 34.17 -4.69
CA ASP A 793 17.75 33.04 -3.83
C ASP A 793 17.78 31.71 -4.62
N ALA A 794 18.93 31.02 -4.59
CA ALA A 794 19.11 29.75 -5.28
C ALA A 794 18.13 28.67 -4.79
N HIS A 795 17.86 28.62 -3.48
CA HIS A 795 17.00 27.62 -2.88
C HIS A 795 15.52 27.82 -3.25
N ALA A 796 15.02 29.06 -3.30
CA ALA A 796 13.66 29.32 -3.78
C ALA A 796 13.43 28.85 -5.22
N HIS A 797 14.42 29.06 -6.10
CA HIS A 797 14.41 28.51 -7.46
C HIS A 797 14.39 26.96 -7.45
N TYR A 798 15.23 26.33 -6.63
CA TYR A 798 15.26 24.87 -6.47
C TYR A 798 13.91 24.31 -5.99
N TYR A 799 13.31 24.88 -4.94
CA TYR A 799 12.03 24.43 -4.39
C TYR A 799 10.88 24.61 -5.39
N LEU A 800 10.85 25.74 -6.12
CA LEU A 800 9.86 25.95 -7.17
C LEU A 800 10.05 24.96 -8.32
N GLY A 801 11.29 24.65 -8.70
CA GLY A 801 11.61 23.63 -9.68
C GLY A 801 11.08 22.25 -9.29
N ASN A 802 11.26 21.84 -8.03
CA ASN A 802 10.73 20.58 -7.50
C ASN A 802 9.20 20.51 -7.60
N LEU A 803 8.51 21.56 -7.15
CA LEU A 803 7.06 21.63 -7.22
C LEU A 803 6.56 21.64 -8.68
N LEU A 804 7.21 22.37 -9.57
CA LEU A 804 6.84 22.40 -11.00
C LEU A 804 7.05 21.03 -11.66
N TYR A 805 8.13 20.32 -11.33
CA TYR A 805 8.39 18.99 -11.87
C TYR A 805 7.30 18.01 -11.41
N ASP A 806 6.94 18.05 -10.13
CA ASP A 806 5.83 17.27 -9.57
C ASP A 806 4.48 17.56 -10.25
N ARG A 807 4.26 18.81 -10.68
CA ARG A 807 3.09 19.23 -11.45
C ARG A 807 3.21 18.97 -12.96
N ARG A 808 4.22 18.21 -13.39
CA ARG A 808 4.51 17.87 -14.80
C ARG A 808 4.74 19.09 -15.70
N ARG A 809 5.20 20.20 -15.12
CA ARG A 809 5.60 21.42 -15.84
C ARG A 809 7.11 21.40 -16.07
N TYR A 810 7.56 20.38 -16.81
CA TYR A 810 8.97 20.00 -16.89
C TYR A 810 9.89 21.10 -17.42
N ASP A 811 9.49 21.79 -18.49
CA ASP A 811 10.31 22.85 -19.08
C ASP A 811 10.55 24.00 -18.09
N GLU A 812 9.50 24.39 -17.37
CA GLU A 812 9.59 25.43 -16.35
C GLU A 812 10.41 24.96 -15.14
N ALA A 813 10.24 23.71 -14.72
CA ALA A 813 11.01 23.10 -13.65
C ALA A 813 12.51 23.10 -13.95
N ILE A 814 12.90 22.64 -15.15
CA ILE A 814 14.29 22.60 -15.61
C ILE A 814 14.86 24.03 -15.66
N ALA A 815 14.11 25.01 -16.16
CA ALA A 815 14.54 26.40 -16.17
C ALA A 815 14.80 26.95 -14.76
N GLN A 816 13.97 26.60 -13.77
CA GLN A 816 14.21 26.97 -12.37
C GLN A 816 15.45 26.26 -11.79
N TRP A 817 15.64 24.97 -12.08
CA TRP A 817 16.83 24.25 -11.62
C TRP A 817 18.13 24.74 -12.27
N ASP A 818 18.13 25.06 -13.58
CA ASP A 818 19.29 25.67 -14.23
C ASP A 818 19.62 27.03 -13.58
N ARG A 819 18.59 27.80 -13.20
CA ARG A 819 18.79 29.06 -12.49
C ARG A 819 19.34 28.84 -11.08
N ALA A 820 18.83 27.85 -10.35
CA ALA A 820 19.34 27.47 -9.04
C ALA A 820 20.81 27.04 -9.12
N ALA A 821 21.17 26.19 -10.09
CA ALA A 821 22.54 25.72 -10.29
C ALA A 821 23.51 26.84 -10.68
N ALA A 822 23.03 27.85 -11.41
CA ALA A 822 23.82 29.03 -11.75
C ALA A 822 24.06 29.96 -10.54
N LEU A 823 23.11 30.03 -9.60
CA LEU A 823 23.18 30.87 -8.41
C LEU A 823 23.99 30.18 -7.28
N ASP A 824 23.78 28.88 -7.09
CA ASP A 824 24.57 28.04 -6.20
C ASP A 824 25.07 26.77 -6.93
N PRO A 825 26.26 26.83 -7.53
CA PRO A 825 26.83 25.69 -8.26
C PRO A 825 27.32 24.56 -7.33
N LYS A 826 27.28 24.75 -5.99
CA LYS A 826 27.78 23.78 -5.02
C LYS A 826 26.68 22.94 -4.37
N PHE A 827 25.41 23.16 -4.73
CA PHE A 827 24.31 22.37 -4.19
C PHE A 827 24.09 21.08 -5.01
N PRO A 828 24.48 19.89 -4.51
CA PRO A 828 24.50 18.65 -5.29
C PRO A 828 23.12 18.21 -5.79
N ILE A 829 22.07 18.42 -4.98
CA ILE A 829 20.71 17.93 -5.28
C ILE A 829 20.13 18.61 -6.53
N THR A 830 20.43 19.89 -6.76
CA THR A 830 20.03 20.57 -8.00
C THR A 830 20.66 19.93 -9.23
N TRP A 831 21.95 19.58 -9.17
CA TRP A 831 22.66 18.93 -10.28
C TRP A 831 22.16 17.50 -10.51
N ARG A 832 21.87 16.74 -9.45
CA ARG A 832 21.18 15.46 -9.53
C ARG A 832 19.84 15.60 -10.24
N ASN A 833 19.03 16.59 -9.86
CA ASN A 833 17.72 16.83 -10.46
C ASN A 833 17.80 17.19 -11.96
N LEU A 834 18.75 18.06 -12.31
CA LEU A 834 19.07 18.34 -13.71
C LEU A 834 19.55 17.10 -14.46
N GLY A 835 20.32 16.23 -13.81
CA GLY A 835 20.80 14.97 -14.38
C GLY A 835 19.68 14.08 -14.88
N PHE A 836 18.74 13.71 -14.02
CA PHE A 836 17.63 12.84 -14.46
C PHE A 836 16.65 13.58 -15.36
N ALA A 837 16.42 14.88 -15.19
CA ALA A 837 15.51 15.63 -16.06
C ALA A 837 16.06 15.77 -17.49
N ARG A 838 17.37 16.01 -17.65
CA ARG A 838 18.03 16.02 -18.96
C ARG A 838 17.91 14.68 -19.67
N PHE A 839 18.00 13.57 -18.94
CA PHE A 839 17.81 12.24 -19.52
C PHE A 839 16.33 11.99 -19.88
N ASN A 840 15.42 12.16 -18.92
CA ASN A 840 14.02 11.76 -19.04
C ASN A 840 13.19 12.67 -19.96
N VAL A 841 13.48 13.97 -19.99
CA VAL A 841 12.65 15.00 -20.65
C VAL A 841 13.35 15.56 -21.89
N LEU A 842 14.64 15.93 -21.77
CA LEU A 842 15.38 16.55 -22.87
C LEU A 842 16.08 15.53 -23.79
N HIS A 843 16.10 14.26 -23.40
CA HIS A 843 16.81 13.18 -24.10
C HIS A 843 18.31 13.50 -24.32
N ASP A 844 18.94 14.26 -23.41
CA ASP A 844 20.35 14.63 -23.43
C ASP A 844 21.17 13.74 -22.47
N ALA A 845 21.51 12.54 -22.93
CA ALA A 845 22.31 11.58 -22.17
C ALA A 845 23.69 12.12 -21.74
N LYS A 846 24.31 12.96 -22.59
CA LYS A 846 25.65 13.51 -22.31
C LYS A 846 25.58 14.59 -21.23
N GLY A 847 24.62 15.50 -21.32
CA GLY A 847 24.36 16.52 -20.30
C GLY A 847 23.89 15.91 -18.97
N ALA A 848 23.14 14.82 -19.02
CA ALA A 848 22.74 14.04 -17.85
C ALA A 848 23.96 13.45 -17.12
N ALA A 849 24.84 12.75 -17.84
CA ALA A 849 26.05 12.15 -17.28
C ALA A 849 26.99 13.20 -16.66
N ALA A 850 27.14 14.36 -17.32
CA ALA A 850 27.93 15.47 -16.80
C ALA A 850 27.34 16.06 -15.50
N ALA A 851 26.01 16.21 -15.43
CA ALA A 851 25.35 16.72 -14.24
C ALA A 851 25.46 15.75 -13.05
N PHE A 852 25.28 14.44 -13.28
CA PHE A 852 25.50 13.44 -12.23
C PHE A 852 26.96 13.36 -11.77
N ALA A 853 27.93 13.47 -12.69
CA ALA A 853 29.34 13.52 -12.32
C ALA A 853 29.63 14.71 -11.39
N HIS A 854 29.10 15.90 -11.71
CA HIS A 854 29.25 17.08 -10.86
C HIS A 854 28.53 16.93 -9.51
N ALA A 855 27.32 16.37 -9.50
CA ALA A 855 26.60 16.06 -8.25
C ALA A 855 27.42 15.10 -7.35
N ARG A 856 28.03 14.07 -7.95
CA ARG A 856 28.89 13.09 -7.27
C ARG A 856 30.17 13.72 -6.73
N GLU A 857 30.79 14.66 -7.45
CA GLU A 857 31.94 15.42 -6.97
C GLU A 857 31.62 16.27 -5.74
N LEU A 858 30.42 16.85 -5.70
CA LEU A 858 29.95 17.68 -4.58
C LEU A 858 29.50 16.85 -3.37
N ALA A 859 28.96 15.64 -3.59
CA ALA A 859 28.48 14.73 -2.56
C ALA A 859 29.13 13.33 -2.69
N PRO A 860 30.44 13.20 -2.44
CA PRO A 860 31.17 11.96 -2.68
C PRO A 860 30.77 10.81 -1.74
N ASN A 861 30.06 11.10 -0.65
CA ASN A 861 29.60 10.11 0.34
C ASN A 861 28.09 9.77 0.20
N ASP A 862 27.41 10.31 -0.80
CA ASP A 862 25.99 10.02 -1.04
C ASP A 862 25.86 8.74 -1.89
N ALA A 863 25.41 7.65 -1.25
CA ALA A 863 25.24 6.35 -1.88
C ALA A 863 24.06 6.34 -2.89
N ARG A 864 23.03 7.17 -2.69
CA ARG A 864 21.90 7.29 -3.61
C ARG A 864 22.35 7.91 -4.92
N ILE A 865 23.11 9.01 -4.87
CA ILE A 865 23.69 9.65 -6.07
C ILE A 865 24.62 8.68 -6.80
N ALA A 866 25.42 7.88 -6.07
CA ALA A 866 26.29 6.86 -6.67
C ALA A 866 25.48 5.79 -7.41
N TYR A 867 24.42 5.27 -6.79
CA TYR A 867 23.52 4.28 -7.39
C TYR A 867 22.82 4.82 -8.64
N GLU A 868 22.26 6.03 -8.56
CA GLU A 868 21.55 6.65 -9.69
C GLU A 868 22.49 7.01 -10.84
N GLN A 869 23.72 7.43 -10.53
CA GLN A 869 24.74 7.62 -11.56
C GLN A 869 25.04 6.31 -12.26
N ASP A 870 25.26 5.21 -11.55
CA ASP A 870 25.54 3.91 -12.16
C ASP A 870 24.35 3.39 -12.99
N GLN A 871 23.12 3.60 -12.52
CA GLN A 871 21.89 3.34 -13.26
C GLN A 871 21.82 4.14 -14.58
N LEU A 872 22.27 5.40 -14.59
CA LEU A 872 22.39 6.18 -15.81
C LEU A 872 23.49 5.63 -16.73
N LEU A 873 24.68 5.34 -16.18
CA LEU A 873 25.82 4.81 -16.93
C LEU A 873 25.48 3.47 -17.62
N LYS A 874 24.72 2.60 -16.94
CA LYS A 874 24.15 1.38 -17.51
C LYS A 874 23.33 1.67 -18.76
N ARG A 875 22.40 2.63 -18.69
CA ARG A 875 21.47 3.00 -19.78
C ARG A 875 22.14 3.68 -20.95
N VAL A 876 23.22 4.43 -20.74
CA VAL A 876 23.97 5.07 -21.82
C VAL A 876 25.04 4.17 -22.44
N GLY A 877 25.10 2.90 -22.02
CA GLY A 877 26.01 1.90 -22.58
C GLY A 877 27.47 2.07 -22.16
N THR A 878 27.74 2.62 -20.97
CA THR A 878 29.11 2.67 -20.43
C THR A 878 29.66 1.25 -20.24
N PRO A 879 30.91 0.96 -20.66
CA PRO A 879 31.51 -0.37 -20.54
C PRO A 879 31.49 -0.92 -19.11
N LEU A 880 31.29 -2.24 -18.98
CA LEU A 880 31.15 -2.92 -17.70
C LEU A 880 32.38 -2.74 -16.80
N GLU A 881 33.58 -2.79 -17.38
CA GLU A 881 34.84 -2.62 -16.66
C GLU A 881 34.99 -1.21 -16.09
N GLU A 882 34.47 -0.21 -16.80
CA GLU A 882 34.49 1.18 -16.34
C GLU A 882 33.51 1.39 -15.18
N ARG A 883 32.28 0.89 -15.31
CA ARG A 883 31.30 0.91 -14.22
C ARG A 883 31.82 0.16 -12.99
N LEU A 884 32.35 -1.05 -13.18
CA LEU A 884 32.93 -1.85 -12.10
C LEU A 884 34.08 -1.12 -11.42
N LYS A 885 34.98 -0.50 -12.19
CA LYS A 885 36.11 0.27 -11.66
C LYS A 885 35.63 1.46 -10.81
N ASN A 886 34.60 2.16 -11.28
CA ASN A 886 34.03 3.31 -10.57
C ASN A 886 33.45 2.88 -9.22
N LEU A 887 32.65 1.81 -9.17
CA LEU A 887 32.09 1.31 -7.91
C LEU A 887 33.13 0.67 -7.00
N THR A 888 34.12 -0.04 -7.56
CA THR A 888 35.24 -0.63 -6.78
C THR A 888 36.03 0.44 -6.01
N ALA A 889 36.09 1.67 -6.52
CA ALA A 889 36.75 2.78 -5.84
C ALA A 889 35.98 3.33 -4.63
N HIS A 890 34.71 2.91 -4.43
CA HIS A 890 33.77 3.43 -3.43
C HIS A 890 32.95 2.31 -2.77
N MET A 891 33.64 1.25 -2.33
CA MET A 891 32.99 0.09 -1.69
C MET A 891 32.17 0.45 -0.45
N ASP A 892 32.58 1.50 0.27
CA ASP A 892 31.86 2.04 1.43
C ASP A 892 30.43 2.48 1.10
N LEU A 893 30.16 2.89 -0.14
CA LEU A 893 28.81 3.27 -0.59
C LEU A 893 28.03 2.09 -1.14
N VAL A 894 28.73 1.15 -1.79
CA VAL A 894 28.14 -0.10 -2.25
C VAL A 894 27.57 -0.86 -1.05
N GLU A 895 28.29 -0.89 0.06
CA GLU A 895 27.89 -1.57 1.30
C GLU A 895 26.73 -0.90 2.05
N GLN A 896 26.45 0.38 1.79
CA GLN A 896 25.34 1.10 2.43
C GLN A 896 23.97 0.78 1.84
N ARG A 897 23.91 0.19 0.64
CA ARG A 897 22.66 -0.08 -0.06
C ARG A 897 22.61 -1.47 -0.67
N ASP A 898 21.50 -2.16 -0.45
CA ASP A 898 21.26 -3.48 -1.02
C ASP A 898 21.16 -3.45 -2.55
N ASP A 899 20.44 -2.47 -3.11
CA ASP A 899 20.26 -2.32 -4.56
C ASP A 899 21.58 -2.06 -5.31
N LEU A 900 22.45 -1.23 -4.76
CA LEU A 900 23.79 -0.97 -5.31
C LEU A 900 24.72 -2.18 -5.13
N SER A 901 24.62 -2.88 -4.02
CA SER A 901 25.35 -4.13 -3.79
C SER A 901 24.97 -5.21 -4.81
N VAL A 902 23.69 -5.33 -5.17
CA VAL A 902 23.22 -6.26 -6.22
C VAL A 902 23.72 -5.86 -7.60
N GLU A 903 23.68 -4.58 -7.98
CA GLU A 903 24.25 -4.11 -9.25
C GLU A 903 25.77 -4.37 -9.31
N PHE A 904 26.49 -4.17 -8.21
CA PHE A 904 27.92 -4.49 -8.13
C PHE A 904 28.19 -6.00 -8.28
N ALA A 905 27.38 -6.86 -7.65
CA ALA A 905 27.45 -8.32 -7.83
C ALA A 905 27.22 -8.72 -9.30
N SER A 906 26.26 -8.07 -9.97
CA SER A 906 25.98 -8.27 -11.38
C SER A 906 27.18 -7.91 -12.27
N LEU A 907 27.85 -6.77 -12.00
CA LEU A 907 29.07 -6.37 -12.71
C LEU A 907 30.23 -7.34 -12.49
N LEU A 908 30.43 -7.84 -11.26
CA LEU A 908 31.44 -8.85 -10.96
C LEU A 908 31.19 -10.14 -11.74
N ASN A 909 29.96 -10.67 -11.69
CA ASN A 909 29.56 -11.85 -12.47
C ASN A 909 29.80 -11.65 -13.97
N SER A 910 29.34 -10.52 -14.52
CA SER A 910 29.43 -10.22 -15.96
C SER A 910 30.85 -9.95 -16.46
N THR A 911 31.78 -9.60 -15.57
CA THR A 911 33.22 -9.42 -15.89
C THR A 911 34.07 -10.63 -15.52
N GLY A 912 33.44 -11.78 -15.22
CA GLY A 912 34.14 -13.04 -14.98
C GLY A 912 34.76 -13.16 -13.59
N GLN A 913 34.21 -12.49 -12.57
CA GLN A 913 34.64 -12.55 -11.17
C GLN A 913 33.55 -13.10 -10.22
N PRO A 914 32.95 -14.28 -10.50
CA PRO A 914 31.84 -14.80 -9.71
C PRO A 914 32.21 -15.19 -8.27
N GLU A 915 33.47 -15.49 -7.96
CA GLU A 915 33.95 -15.71 -6.59
C GLU A 915 33.73 -14.47 -5.73
N ARG A 916 34.17 -13.31 -6.23
CA ARG A 916 34.01 -12.02 -5.54
C ARG A 916 32.54 -11.64 -5.40
N ALA A 917 31.71 -12.00 -6.38
CA ALA A 917 30.27 -11.79 -6.30
C ALA A 917 29.65 -12.65 -5.18
N LEU A 918 30.09 -13.91 -5.03
CA LEU A 918 29.65 -14.76 -3.93
C LEU A 918 30.11 -14.26 -2.57
N ASP A 919 31.39 -13.89 -2.42
CA ASP A 919 31.90 -13.34 -1.16
C ASP A 919 31.04 -12.15 -0.70
N LEU A 920 30.81 -11.22 -1.65
CA LEU A 920 29.96 -10.05 -1.48
C LEU A 920 28.52 -10.40 -1.05
N LEU A 921 27.90 -11.41 -1.65
CA LEU A 921 26.52 -11.82 -1.34
C LEU A 921 26.40 -12.64 -0.05
N LEU A 922 27.47 -13.33 0.36
CA LEU A 922 27.49 -14.19 1.55
C LEU A 922 27.92 -13.45 2.82
N ASP A 923 28.74 -12.42 2.69
CA ASP A 923 29.28 -11.65 3.82
C ASP A 923 28.28 -10.64 4.40
N ARG A 924 27.11 -10.46 3.77
CA ARG A 924 26.08 -9.51 4.20
C ARG A 924 24.69 -10.11 4.32
N SER A 925 23.84 -9.41 5.06
CA SER A 925 22.41 -9.67 5.14
C SER A 925 21.65 -8.62 4.31
N PHE A 926 20.72 -9.05 3.47
CA PHE A 926 19.94 -8.15 2.60
C PHE A 926 18.55 -7.93 3.19
N GLY A 927 18.04 -6.69 3.21
CA GLY A 927 16.65 -6.43 3.54
C GLY A 927 15.72 -6.68 2.34
N PRO A 928 14.45 -7.06 2.52
CA PRO A 928 13.49 -7.03 1.43
C PRO A 928 13.05 -5.60 1.11
N TRP A 929 12.92 -5.29 -0.17
CA TRP A 929 12.30 -4.06 -0.65
C TRP A 929 11.32 -4.34 -1.78
N GLU A 930 10.28 -3.53 -1.87
CA GLU A 930 9.34 -3.56 -2.99
C GLU A 930 10.08 -3.19 -4.27
N GLY A 931 10.27 -4.15 -5.17
CA GLY A 931 11.34 -3.99 -6.15
C GLY A 931 12.23 -5.18 -6.33
N GLY A 932 12.71 -5.62 -5.18
CA GLY A 932 13.89 -6.43 -5.05
C GLY A 932 13.64 -7.90 -5.20
N GLU A 933 12.39 -8.35 -5.21
CA GLU A 933 12.04 -9.76 -5.03
C GLU A 933 12.76 -10.65 -6.06
N GLY A 934 13.69 -11.45 -5.56
CA GLY A 934 14.46 -12.41 -6.33
C GLY A 934 15.73 -11.84 -6.97
N GLN A 935 16.05 -10.55 -6.80
CA GLN A 935 17.23 -9.93 -7.42
C GLN A 935 18.53 -10.39 -6.76
N VAL A 936 18.55 -10.49 -5.43
CA VAL A 936 19.72 -10.99 -4.68
C VAL A 936 19.92 -12.47 -5.00
N LEU A 937 18.85 -13.25 -4.95
CA LEU A 937 18.82 -14.67 -5.28
C LEU A 937 19.29 -14.92 -6.72
N ALA A 938 18.86 -14.11 -7.69
CA ALA A 938 19.27 -14.25 -9.08
C ALA A 938 20.79 -14.11 -9.24
N GLN A 939 21.43 -13.13 -8.59
CA GLN A 939 22.88 -12.97 -8.66
C GLN A 939 23.63 -14.09 -7.92
N TYR A 940 23.09 -14.57 -6.80
CA TYR A 940 23.65 -15.71 -6.07
C TYR A 940 23.61 -17.01 -6.90
N VAL A 941 22.46 -17.31 -7.51
CA VAL A 941 22.27 -18.47 -8.39
C VAL A 941 23.21 -18.37 -9.59
N ARG A 942 23.27 -17.20 -10.24
CA ARG A 942 24.16 -16.97 -11.38
C ARG A 942 25.63 -17.20 -11.02
N ALA A 943 26.11 -16.64 -9.91
CA ALA A 943 27.50 -16.78 -9.49
C ALA A 943 27.88 -18.25 -9.23
N ASN A 944 27.03 -19.02 -8.54
CA ASN A 944 27.25 -20.46 -8.34
C ASN A 944 27.27 -21.25 -9.66
N ILE A 945 26.38 -20.92 -10.60
CA ILE A 945 26.36 -21.59 -11.91
C ILE A 945 27.62 -21.27 -12.72
N LEU A 946 28.07 -20.02 -12.75
CA LEU A 946 29.30 -19.61 -13.44
C LEU A 946 30.51 -20.39 -12.88
N LEU A 947 30.63 -20.48 -11.54
CA LEU A 947 31.68 -21.27 -10.90
C LEU A 947 31.57 -22.76 -11.19
N ALA A 948 30.35 -23.32 -11.22
CA ALA A 948 30.14 -24.72 -11.55
C ALA A 948 30.58 -25.00 -13.01
N GLN A 949 30.26 -24.11 -13.95
CA GLN A 949 30.70 -24.21 -15.33
C GLN A 949 32.22 -24.12 -15.48
N GLN A 950 32.88 -23.28 -14.68
CA GLN A 950 34.35 -23.19 -14.62
C GLN A 950 34.97 -24.47 -14.04
N ALA A 951 34.42 -24.99 -12.95
CA ALA A 951 34.83 -26.24 -12.32
C ALA A 951 34.71 -27.42 -13.30
N LEU A 952 33.61 -27.52 -14.05
CA LEU A 952 33.43 -28.55 -15.07
C LEU A 952 34.45 -28.42 -16.21
N ALA A 953 34.74 -27.21 -16.66
CA ALA A 953 35.78 -26.98 -17.68
C ALA A 953 37.18 -27.41 -17.19
N GLN A 954 37.42 -27.36 -15.88
CA GLN A 954 38.67 -27.80 -15.24
C GLN A 954 38.65 -29.30 -14.86
N GLY A 955 37.55 -30.01 -15.08
CA GLY A 955 37.39 -31.43 -14.72
C GLY A 955 37.05 -31.68 -13.24
N HIS A 956 36.70 -30.64 -12.48
CA HIS A 956 36.34 -30.71 -11.06
C HIS A 956 34.84 -30.97 -10.86
N ALA A 957 34.35 -32.14 -11.27
CA ALA A 957 32.92 -32.47 -11.29
C ALA A 957 32.24 -32.40 -9.91
N THR A 958 32.86 -32.95 -8.86
CA THR A 958 32.31 -32.91 -7.49
C THR A 958 32.12 -31.48 -6.98
N ALA A 959 33.08 -30.59 -7.22
CA ALA A 959 32.97 -29.18 -6.86
C ALA A 959 31.80 -28.49 -7.60
N ALA A 960 31.58 -28.83 -8.88
CA ALA A 960 30.44 -28.32 -9.64
C ALA A 960 29.09 -28.80 -9.05
N VAL A 961 29.00 -30.06 -8.63
CA VAL A 961 27.81 -30.61 -7.94
C VAL A 961 27.53 -29.83 -6.65
N GLU A 962 28.55 -29.58 -5.83
CA GLU A 962 28.39 -28.81 -4.58
C GLU A 962 27.91 -27.37 -4.83
N LEU A 963 28.45 -26.69 -5.84
CA LEU A 963 28.04 -25.33 -6.22
C LEU A 963 26.58 -25.28 -6.71
N LEU A 964 26.15 -26.26 -7.50
CA LEU A 964 24.78 -26.32 -8.01
C LEU A 964 23.77 -26.74 -6.92
N GLN A 965 24.22 -27.51 -5.92
CA GLN A 965 23.41 -27.77 -4.72
C GLN A 965 23.18 -26.49 -3.93
N LYS A 966 24.20 -25.65 -3.77
CA LYS A 966 24.07 -24.32 -3.16
C LYS A 966 23.13 -23.41 -3.95
N ALA A 967 23.25 -23.38 -5.28
CA ALA A 967 22.35 -22.60 -6.14
C ALA A 967 20.86 -22.97 -5.93
N GLY A 968 20.55 -24.25 -5.69
CA GLY A 968 19.17 -24.71 -5.43
C GLY A 968 18.66 -24.52 -4.00
N ASN A 969 19.57 -24.18 -3.06
CA ASN A 969 19.33 -24.07 -1.63
C ASN A 969 20.05 -22.82 -1.08
N PRO A 970 19.54 -21.61 -1.38
CA PRO A 970 20.16 -20.36 -0.95
C PRO A 970 20.23 -20.26 0.58
N PRO A 971 21.28 -19.63 1.13
CA PRO A 971 21.40 -19.39 2.56
C PRO A 971 20.43 -18.29 3.03
N GLU A 972 20.09 -18.32 4.32
CA GLU A 972 19.08 -17.42 4.88
C GLU A 972 19.48 -15.93 4.88
N ASN A 973 20.78 -15.59 4.85
CA ASN A 973 21.26 -14.21 4.85
C ASN A 973 20.83 -13.42 3.60
N LEU A 974 20.48 -14.10 2.51
CA LEU A 974 19.92 -13.44 1.32
C LEU A 974 18.51 -12.90 1.57
N ASN A 975 17.82 -13.40 2.61
CA ASN A 975 16.43 -13.10 2.95
C ASN A 975 15.42 -13.29 1.80
N GLU A 976 15.81 -14.08 0.80
CA GLU A 976 14.98 -14.48 -0.34
C GLU A 976 14.94 -16.01 -0.45
N ALA A 977 13.85 -16.51 -1.03
CA ALA A 977 13.70 -17.92 -1.35
C ALA A 977 13.01 -18.09 -2.70
N LYS A 978 13.20 -19.26 -3.30
CA LYS A 978 12.55 -19.64 -4.55
C LYS A 978 11.03 -19.64 -4.42
N HIS A 979 10.36 -19.04 -5.40
CA HIS A 979 8.94 -19.23 -5.58
C HIS A 979 8.66 -20.66 -6.07
N LEU A 980 7.57 -21.29 -5.62
CA LEU A 980 7.22 -22.68 -5.97
C LEU A 980 7.11 -22.87 -7.50
N LEU A 981 6.58 -21.86 -8.19
CA LEU A 981 6.36 -21.86 -9.64
C LEU A 981 7.54 -21.31 -10.45
N MET A 982 8.67 -20.99 -9.82
CA MET A 982 9.87 -20.50 -10.52
C MET A 982 10.50 -21.60 -11.36
N ASN A 983 10.96 -21.26 -12.57
CA ASN A 983 11.64 -22.20 -13.44
C ASN A 983 13.10 -22.40 -13.00
N LEU A 984 13.40 -23.60 -12.50
CA LEU A 984 14.71 -24.04 -12.04
C LEU A 984 15.49 -24.86 -13.08
N SER A 985 15.00 -24.94 -14.32
CA SER A 985 15.55 -25.87 -15.32
C SER A 985 17.03 -25.62 -15.65
N MET A 986 17.53 -24.38 -15.47
CA MET A 986 18.96 -24.08 -15.62
C MET A 986 19.82 -24.79 -14.57
N ILE A 987 19.42 -24.74 -13.29
CA ILE A 987 20.12 -25.43 -12.19
C ILE A 987 20.09 -26.94 -12.45
N ASP A 988 18.94 -27.46 -12.85
CA ASP A 988 18.75 -28.89 -13.14
C ASP A 988 19.56 -29.38 -14.32
N TYR A 989 19.62 -28.61 -15.40
CA TYR A 989 20.43 -28.93 -16.56
C TYR A 989 21.91 -29.07 -16.19
N TRP A 990 22.46 -28.05 -15.53
CA TRP A 990 23.86 -28.05 -15.12
C TRP A 990 24.15 -29.09 -14.04
N MET A 991 23.19 -29.39 -13.15
CA MET A 991 23.34 -30.47 -12.16
C MET A 991 23.48 -31.83 -12.84
N GLY A 992 22.64 -32.12 -13.83
CA GLY A 992 22.77 -33.35 -14.59
C GLY A 992 24.08 -33.42 -15.40
N ALA A 993 24.55 -32.30 -15.95
CA ALA A 993 25.85 -32.23 -16.60
C ALA A 993 27.01 -32.53 -15.62
N ALA A 994 26.96 -31.96 -14.41
CA ALA A 994 27.96 -32.17 -13.38
C ALA A 994 27.97 -33.62 -12.85
N LEU A 995 26.80 -34.18 -12.56
CA LEU A 995 26.67 -35.58 -12.13
C LEU A 995 27.12 -36.57 -13.21
N THR A 996 26.86 -36.25 -14.48
CA THR A 996 27.39 -37.06 -15.59
C THR A 996 28.92 -37.03 -15.63
N ALA A 997 29.53 -35.86 -15.43
CA ALA A 997 30.98 -35.73 -15.34
C ALA A 997 31.57 -36.43 -14.08
N GLU A 998 30.80 -36.52 -13.00
CA GLU A 998 31.14 -37.27 -11.79
C GLU A 998 30.96 -38.80 -11.94
N GLY A 999 30.22 -39.24 -12.96
CA GLY A 999 29.94 -40.65 -13.25
C GLY A 999 28.61 -41.18 -12.71
N ASP A 1000 27.76 -40.31 -12.15
CA ASP A 1000 26.44 -40.64 -11.57
C ASP A 1000 25.29 -40.33 -12.54
N ARG A 1001 25.15 -41.20 -13.56
CA ARG A 1001 24.18 -40.99 -14.63
C ARG A 1001 22.72 -41.10 -14.18
N ASP A 1002 22.42 -41.93 -13.18
CA ASP A 1002 21.05 -42.14 -12.73
C ASP A 1002 20.48 -40.89 -12.05
N ARG A 1003 21.27 -40.24 -11.18
CA ARG A 1003 20.89 -38.94 -10.61
C ARG A 1003 20.86 -37.84 -11.66
N ALA A 1004 21.78 -37.86 -12.63
CA ALA A 1004 21.77 -36.91 -13.73
C ALA A 1004 20.45 -36.93 -14.52
N ILE A 1005 19.96 -38.13 -14.87
CA ILE A 1005 18.67 -38.32 -15.55
C ILE A 1005 17.53 -37.75 -14.72
N GLY A 1006 17.50 -37.99 -13.41
CA GLY A 1006 16.47 -37.45 -12.52
C GLY A 1006 16.39 -35.91 -12.53
N HIS A 1007 17.55 -35.24 -12.55
CA HIS A 1007 17.61 -33.78 -12.66
C HIS A 1007 17.15 -33.27 -14.02
N TRP A 1008 17.59 -33.90 -15.13
CA TRP A 1008 17.13 -33.51 -16.45
C TRP A 1008 15.62 -33.74 -16.64
N GLU A 1009 15.06 -34.82 -16.09
CA GLU A 1009 13.61 -35.04 -16.10
C GLU A 1009 12.85 -33.95 -15.34
N ARG A 1010 13.40 -33.47 -14.22
CA ARG A 1010 12.81 -32.35 -13.48
C ARG A 1010 12.84 -31.06 -14.30
N GLY A 1011 13.99 -30.71 -14.88
CA GLY A 1011 14.10 -29.53 -15.74
C GLY A 1011 13.22 -29.62 -17.00
N ALA A 1012 13.12 -30.80 -17.61
CA ALA A 1012 12.30 -31.07 -18.79
C ALA A 1012 10.78 -30.94 -18.57
N ARG A 1013 10.30 -31.11 -17.33
CA ARG A 1013 8.88 -31.02 -16.97
C ARG A 1013 8.38 -29.59 -16.77
N GLN A 1014 9.28 -28.61 -16.64
CA GLN A 1014 8.89 -27.24 -16.39
C GLN A 1014 8.41 -26.58 -17.68
N LYS A 1015 7.17 -26.07 -17.66
CA LYS A 1015 6.46 -25.56 -18.84
C LYS A 1015 6.18 -24.05 -18.79
N SER A 1016 6.46 -23.42 -17.66
CA SER A 1016 6.22 -22.02 -17.40
C SER A 1016 7.27 -21.51 -16.43
N ASP A 1017 7.25 -20.21 -16.17
CA ASP A 1017 8.13 -19.55 -15.22
C ASP A 1017 7.36 -18.49 -14.44
N PHE A 1018 7.76 -18.26 -13.18
CA PHE A 1018 7.20 -17.19 -12.36
C PHE A 1018 8.18 -16.03 -12.34
N GLN A 1019 7.78 -14.92 -12.96
CA GLN A 1019 8.59 -13.70 -13.06
C GLN A 1019 7.70 -12.48 -12.83
N GLN A 1020 8.20 -11.48 -12.10
CA GLN A 1020 7.48 -10.21 -11.86
C GLN A 1020 6.06 -10.44 -11.30
N MET A 1021 5.92 -11.35 -10.34
CA MET A 1021 4.64 -11.73 -9.72
C MET A 1021 3.59 -12.30 -10.70
N GLN A 1022 4.00 -12.82 -11.86
CA GLN A 1022 3.11 -13.44 -12.85
C GLN A 1022 3.70 -14.74 -13.42
N VAL A 1023 2.84 -15.67 -13.82
CA VAL A 1023 3.24 -16.90 -14.51
C VAL A 1023 3.30 -16.64 -16.01
N GLN A 1024 4.48 -16.82 -16.60
CA GLN A 1024 4.74 -16.68 -18.03
C GLN A 1024 4.87 -18.06 -18.69
N PRO A 1025 4.28 -18.28 -19.88
CA PRO A 1025 4.39 -19.56 -20.59
C PRO A 1025 5.79 -19.81 -21.17
N ILE A 1026 6.48 -18.75 -21.59
CA ILE A 1026 7.85 -18.81 -22.11
C ILE A 1026 8.65 -17.69 -21.45
N SER A 1027 9.86 -18.01 -21.02
CA SER A 1027 10.85 -17.07 -20.50
C SER A 1027 12.25 -17.46 -20.99
N GLU A 1028 13.24 -16.64 -20.64
CA GLU A 1028 14.65 -16.91 -20.94
C GLU A 1028 15.15 -18.24 -20.35
N THR A 1029 14.53 -18.73 -19.28
CA THR A 1029 14.90 -20.01 -18.65
C THR A 1029 14.35 -21.22 -19.41
N THR A 1030 13.31 -21.05 -20.24
CA THR A 1030 12.71 -22.13 -21.05
C THR A 1030 13.74 -22.81 -21.97
N TYR A 1031 14.77 -22.06 -22.41
CA TYR A 1031 15.91 -22.62 -23.15
C TYR A 1031 16.53 -23.83 -22.44
N TRP A 1032 16.68 -23.77 -21.11
CA TRP A 1032 17.28 -24.85 -20.33
C TRP A 1032 16.36 -26.05 -20.14
N SER A 1033 15.05 -25.84 -20.17
CA SER A 1033 14.07 -26.94 -20.22
C SER A 1033 14.22 -27.74 -21.53
N ALA A 1034 14.43 -27.04 -22.66
CA ALA A 1034 14.72 -27.67 -23.94
C ALA A 1034 16.09 -28.36 -23.97
N MET A 1035 17.12 -27.76 -23.35
CA MET A 1035 18.43 -28.39 -23.21
C MET A 1035 18.38 -29.65 -22.34
N ALA A 1036 17.55 -29.68 -21.29
CA ALA A 1036 17.33 -30.88 -20.48
C ALA A 1036 16.66 -32.01 -21.28
N GLN A 1037 15.67 -31.68 -22.14
CA GLN A 1037 15.09 -32.66 -23.07
C GLN A 1037 16.16 -33.24 -24.00
N ARG A 1038 17.03 -32.38 -24.57
CA ARG A 1038 18.15 -32.82 -25.39
C ARG A 1038 19.11 -33.74 -24.63
N ALA A 1039 19.45 -33.42 -23.39
CA ALA A 1039 20.31 -34.26 -22.56
C ALA A 1039 19.72 -35.65 -22.27
N LEU A 1040 18.39 -35.77 -22.27
CA LEU A 1040 17.65 -37.04 -22.18
C LEU A 1040 17.55 -37.79 -23.52
N GLY A 1041 18.06 -37.22 -24.61
CA GLY A 1041 17.96 -37.78 -25.97
C GLY A 1041 16.62 -37.51 -26.67
N ARG A 1042 15.79 -36.61 -26.13
CA ARG A 1042 14.47 -36.20 -26.65
C ARG A 1042 14.61 -35.02 -27.61
N GLU A 1043 15.29 -35.25 -28.73
CA GLU A 1043 15.63 -34.18 -29.69
C GLU A 1043 14.41 -33.56 -30.38
N MET A 1044 13.33 -34.32 -30.57
CA MET A 1044 12.11 -33.78 -31.17
C MET A 1044 11.44 -32.79 -30.23
N GLU A 1045 11.27 -33.17 -28.97
CA GLU A 1045 10.68 -32.34 -27.91
C GLU A 1045 11.54 -31.10 -27.64
N ALA A 1046 12.86 -31.22 -27.64
CA ALA A 1046 13.77 -30.08 -27.53
C ALA A 1046 13.61 -29.11 -28.72
N ALA A 1047 13.57 -29.64 -29.95
CA ALA A 1047 13.40 -28.82 -31.15
C ALA A 1047 12.03 -28.12 -31.20
N GLU A 1048 10.96 -28.76 -30.70
CA GLU A 1048 9.64 -28.14 -30.55
C GLU A 1048 9.68 -26.96 -29.59
N LEU A 1049 10.32 -27.10 -28.42
CA LEU A 1049 10.48 -26.02 -27.46
C LEU A 1049 11.30 -24.85 -28.03
N PHE A 1050 12.41 -25.11 -28.72
CA PHE A 1050 13.18 -24.01 -29.35
C PHE A 1050 12.36 -23.25 -30.41
N ARG A 1051 11.53 -23.96 -31.19
CA ARG A 1051 10.61 -23.29 -32.13
C ARG A 1051 9.52 -22.51 -31.41
N ALA A 1052 9.04 -22.99 -30.26
CA ALA A 1052 8.08 -22.25 -29.44
C ALA A 1052 8.69 -20.96 -28.88
N ILE A 1053 9.95 -20.99 -28.45
CA ILE A 1053 10.70 -19.80 -28.05
C ILE A 1053 10.82 -18.79 -29.20
N ASP A 1054 11.21 -19.25 -30.40
CA ASP A 1054 11.33 -18.39 -31.60
C ASP A 1054 9.98 -17.78 -32.00
N ALA A 1055 8.91 -18.58 -31.96
CA ALA A 1055 7.55 -18.12 -32.25
C ALA A 1055 7.04 -17.09 -31.21
N TYR A 1056 7.37 -17.30 -29.94
CA TYR A 1056 7.05 -16.36 -28.87
C TYR A 1056 7.82 -15.04 -29.05
N ALA A 1057 9.10 -15.10 -29.44
CA ALA A 1057 9.89 -13.92 -29.78
C ALA A 1057 9.29 -13.13 -30.96
N CYS A 1058 8.89 -13.79 -32.05
CA CYS A 1058 8.17 -13.13 -33.15
C CYS A 1058 6.87 -12.46 -32.70
N LYS A 1059 6.13 -13.09 -31.80
CA LYS A 1059 4.91 -12.51 -31.22
C LYS A 1059 5.24 -11.24 -30.42
N LEU A 1060 6.25 -11.31 -29.55
CA LEU A 1060 6.73 -10.15 -28.79
C LEU A 1060 7.15 -9.00 -29.70
N GLU A 1061 7.84 -9.24 -30.82
CA GLU A 1061 8.22 -8.16 -31.75
C GLU A 1061 7.01 -7.47 -32.39
N ALA A 1062 5.95 -8.24 -32.67
CA ALA A 1062 4.71 -7.77 -33.29
C ALA A 1062 3.77 -7.04 -32.31
N ASP A 1063 3.81 -7.41 -31.03
CA ASP A 1063 2.98 -6.81 -29.99
C ASP A 1063 3.44 -5.37 -29.66
N ILE A 1064 2.49 -4.49 -29.32
CA ILE A 1064 2.81 -3.13 -28.89
C ILE A 1064 3.31 -3.17 -27.44
N ALA A 1065 4.56 -2.72 -27.23
CA ALA A 1065 5.14 -2.65 -25.91
C ALA A 1065 4.38 -1.66 -25.02
N LYS A 1066 3.70 -2.19 -23.99
CA LYS A 1066 2.98 -1.40 -23.00
C LYS A 1066 3.11 -2.02 -21.63
N ILE A 1067 2.99 -1.19 -20.62
CA ILE A 1067 2.83 -1.65 -19.24
C ILE A 1067 1.43 -2.25 -19.08
N ASP A 1068 1.36 -3.42 -18.44
CA ASP A 1068 0.10 -4.08 -18.07
C ASP A 1068 -0.79 -3.10 -17.31
N TYR A 1069 -2.04 -2.97 -17.77
CA TYR A 1069 -3.04 -2.12 -17.14
C TYR A 1069 -3.33 -2.58 -15.71
N PHE A 1070 -3.34 -3.90 -15.49
CA PHE A 1070 -3.68 -4.54 -14.23
C PHE A 1070 -2.45 -4.87 -13.37
N ALA A 1071 -1.30 -4.27 -13.66
CA ALA A 1071 -0.12 -4.43 -12.83
C ALA A 1071 -0.44 -4.01 -11.38
N THR A 1072 -0.19 -4.89 -10.42
CA THR A 1072 -0.41 -4.63 -8.99
C THR A 1072 0.80 -3.97 -8.35
N SER A 1073 2.01 -4.37 -8.76
CA SER A 1073 3.26 -3.69 -8.44
C SER A 1073 4.19 -3.76 -9.64
N LEU A 1074 4.86 -2.66 -9.93
CA LEU A 1074 5.98 -2.64 -10.87
C LEU A 1074 7.22 -2.30 -10.08
N PRO A 1075 8.12 -3.26 -9.86
CA PRO A 1075 8.94 -3.25 -8.67
C PRO A 1075 9.99 -2.13 -8.69
N ALA A 1076 10.53 -1.78 -9.86
CA ALA A 1076 11.65 -0.88 -9.91
C ALA A 1076 11.26 0.57 -9.54
N MET A 1077 11.88 1.12 -8.48
CA MET A 1077 11.92 2.55 -8.19
C MET A 1077 12.71 3.28 -9.29
N LEU A 1078 12.13 3.34 -10.49
CA LEU A 1078 12.78 3.87 -11.68
C LEU A 1078 12.78 5.40 -11.63
N LEU A 1079 13.93 5.97 -11.28
CA LEU A 1079 14.19 7.39 -11.49
C LEU A 1079 14.23 7.72 -12.99
N PHE A 1080 14.79 6.82 -13.80
CA PHE A 1080 14.93 6.99 -15.25
C PHE A 1080 13.83 6.27 -16.00
N HIS A 1081 13.24 6.93 -16.99
CA HIS A 1081 12.28 6.29 -17.88
C HIS A 1081 12.95 5.21 -18.72
N GLU A 1082 12.32 4.03 -18.78
CA GLU A 1082 12.69 2.96 -19.72
C GLU A 1082 11.94 3.13 -21.04
N ASP A 1083 12.63 2.87 -22.16
CA ASP A 1083 11.98 2.65 -23.45
C ASP A 1083 11.46 1.20 -23.49
N LEU A 1084 10.14 1.06 -23.38
CA LEU A 1084 9.47 -0.25 -23.35
C LEU A 1084 9.65 -1.01 -24.65
N LYS A 1085 9.70 -0.32 -25.80
CA LYS A 1085 9.86 -0.97 -27.10
C LYS A 1085 11.28 -1.49 -27.23
N GLU A 1086 12.28 -0.69 -26.86
CA GLU A 1086 13.66 -1.12 -26.84
C GLU A 1086 13.86 -2.35 -25.93
N ARG A 1087 13.31 -2.31 -24.70
CA ARG A 1087 13.35 -3.45 -23.77
C ARG A 1087 12.72 -4.72 -24.36
N GLN A 1088 11.53 -4.60 -24.93
CA GLN A 1088 10.83 -5.73 -25.56
C GLN A 1088 11.61 -6.29 -26.75
N ASP A 1089 12.19 -5.42 -27.58
CA ASP A 1089 12.97 -5.83 -28.73
C ASP A 1089 14.29 -6.50 -28.32
N ILE A 1090 14.93 -6.07 -27.22
CA ILE A 1090 16.09 -6.73 -26.63
C ILE A 1090 15.71 -8.15 -26.18
N THR A 1091 14.63 -8.30 -25.41
CA THR A 1091 14.14 -9.61 -24.95
C THR A 1091 13.82 -10.52 -26.13
N ALA A 1092 13.09 -10.03 -27.15
CA ALA A 1092 12.75 -10.83 -28.31
C ALA A 1092 13.99 -11.28 -29.10
N ARG A 1093 14.96 -10.39 -29.33
CA ARG A 1093 16.23 -10.74 -29.99
C ARG A 1093 17.03 -11.76 -29.18
N PHE A 1094 17.03 -11.66 -27.85
CA PHE A 1094 17.70 -12.63 -26.99
C PHE A 1094 17.04 -14.01 -27.06
N LEU A 1095 15.71 -14.08 -27.03
CA LEU A 1095 14.97 -15.34 -27.22
C LEU A 1095 15.20 -15.95 -28.61
N HIS A 1096 15.24 -15.12 -29.67
CA HIS A 1096 15.67 -15.57 -30.98
C HIS A 1096 17.08 -16.16 -30.94
N ALA A 1097 18.03 -15.50 -30.27
CA ALA A 1097 19.39 -16.02 -30.15
C ALA A 1097 19.44 -17.40 -29.46
N GLN A 1098 18.70 -17.56 -28.35
CA GLN A 1098 18.56 -18.83 -27.64
C GLN A 1098 17.96 -19.93 -28.54
N ALA A 1099 16.87 -19.63 -29.25
CA ALA A 1099 16.23 -20.58 -30.16
C ALA A 1099 17.17 -21.00 -31.31
N GLN A 1100 17.85 -20.05 -31.94
CA GLN A 1100 18.79 -20.34 -33.02
C GLN A 1100 20.00 -21.15 -32.53
N LEU A 1101 20.51 -20.86 -31.34
CA LEU A 1101 21.56 -21.66 -30.72
C LEU A 1101 21.10 -23.10 -30.47
N GLY A 1102 19.91 -23.25 -29.88
CA GLY A 1102 19.29 -24.55 -29.62
C GLY A 1102 19.03 -25.37 -30.88
N LEU A 1103 18.74 -24.73 -32.02
CA LEU A 1103 18.55 -25.37 -33.32
C LEU A 1103 19.87 -25.63 -34.08
N GLY A 1104 21.03 -25.29 -33.50
CA GLY A 1104 22.35 -25.52 -34.09
C GLY A 1104 22.88 -24.40 -34.99
N ASN A 1105 22.18 -23.28 -35.12
CA ASN A 1105 22.56 -22.14 -35.96
C ASN A 1105 23.49 -21.16 -35.21
N LYS A 1106 24.67 -21.62 -34.80
CA LYS A 1106 25.61 -20.86 -33.93
C LYS A 1106 25.97 -19.47 -34.47
N ASP A 1107 26.29 -19.33 -35.75
CA ASP A 1107 26.66 -18.02 -36.34
C ASP A 1107 25.50 -17.01 -36.30
N LYS A 1108 24.26 -17.48 -36.45
CA LYS A 1108 23.09 -16.62 -36.33
C LYS A 1108 22.86 -16.22 -34.87
N ALA A 1109 22.98 -17.16 -33.95
CA ALA A 1109 22.88 -16.87 -32.51
C ALA A 1109 23.91 -15.83 -32.06
N LYS A 1110 25.19 -15.99 -32.43
CA LYS A 1110 26.24 -15.01 -32.10
C LYS A 1110 25.93 -13.60 -32.60
N ARG A 1111 25.48 -13.47 -33.85
CA ARG A 1111 25.12 -12.15 -34.40
C ARG A 1111 24.00 -11.50 -33.60
N LEU A 1112 22.93 -12.25 -33.30
CA LEU A 1112 21.81 -11.76 -32.49
C LEU A 1112 22.25 -11.38 -31.07
N LEU A 1113 23.15 -12.17 -30.45
CA LEU A 1113 23.72 -11.82 -29.13
C LEU A 1113 24.57 -10.55 -29.19
N SER A 1114 25.37 -10.36 -30.24
CA SER A 1114 26.12 -9.11 -30.42
C SER A 1114 25.21 -7.91 -30.64
N GLU A 1115 24.09 -8.08 -31.34
CA GLU A 1115 23.06 -7.04 -31.48
C GLU A 1115 22.42 -6.70 -30.13
N VAL A 1116 22.03 -7.71 -29.34
CA VAL A 1116 21.53 -7.53 -27.96
C VAL A 1116 22.53 -6.73 -27.12
N LEU A 1117 23.80 -7.11 -27.12
CA LEU A 1117 24.84 -6.43 -26.34
C LEU A 1117 25.20 -5.03 -26.84
N SER A 1118 24.89 -4.72 -28.10
CA SER A 1118 25.05 -3.36 -28.63
C SER A 1118 23.94 -2.41 -28.16
N MET A 1119 22.76 -2.96 -27.81
CA MET A 1119 21.62 -2.22 -27.29
C MET A 1119 21.66 -2.14 -25.77
N ASP A 1120 21.91 -3.27 -25.10
CA ASP A 1120 22.13 -3.36 -23.65
C ASP A 1120 23.47 -4.04 -23.37
N HIS A 1121 24.49 -3.22 -23.09
CA HIS A 1121 25.85 -3.66 -22.78
C HIS A 1121 25.91 -4.47 -21.48
N SER A 1122 24.88 -4.42 -20.65
CA SER A 1122 24.76 -5.11 -19.37
C SER A 1122 23.83 -6.32 -19.42
N HIS A 1123 23.39 -6.75 -20.62
CA HIS A 1123 22.46 -7.86 -20.78
C HIS A 1123 23.06 -9.19 -20.32
N ILE A 1124 22.75 -9.58 -19.09
CA ILE A 1124 23.32 -10.73 -18.37
C ILE A 1124 23.29 -12.03 -19.18
N GLY A 1125 22.11 -12.44 -19.65
CA GLY A 1125 21.97 -13.68 -20.41
C GLY A 1125 22.73 -13.65 -21.74
N GLY A 1126 22.92 -12.44 -22.30
CA GLY A 1126 23.61 -12.23 -23.57
C GLY A 1126 25.11 -12.47 -23.43
N ILE A 1127 25.69 -11.92 -22.35
CA ILE A 1127 27.09 -12.11 -21.96
C ILE A 1127 27.38 -13.59 -21.69
N ASP A 1128 26.54 -14.22 -20.88
CA ASP A 1128 26.75 -15.62 -20.44
C ASP A 1128 26.68 -16.59 -21.62
N LEU A 1129 25.70 -16.40 -22.51
CA LEU A 1129 25.52 -17.28 -23.67
C LEU A 1129 26.63 -17.09 -24.71
N LEU A 1130 27.05 -15.85 -24.98
CA LEU A 1130 28.13 -15.58 -25.94
C LEU A 1130 29.48 -16.12 -25.45
N THR A 1131 29.74 -16.01 -24.14
CA THR A 1131 30.92 -16.60 -23.48
C THR A 1131 30.91 -18.11 -23.62
N THR A 1132 29.75 -18.76 -23.40
CA THR A 1132 29.60 -20.21 -23.54
C THR A 1132 29.91 -20.68 -24.96
N ILE A 1133 29.36 -20.01 -25.99
CA ILE A 1133 29.61 -20.37 -27.40
C ILE A 1133 31.10 -20.23 -27.73
N SER A 1134 31.74 -19.16 -27.25
CA SER A 1134 33.16 -18.89 -27.53
C SER A 1134 34.07 -19.94 -26.89
N ARG A 1135 33.70 -20.45 -25.70
CA ARG A 1135 34.43 -21.53 -25.02
C ARG A 1135 34.29 -22.88 -25.70
N ASP A 1136 33.13 -23.20 -26.27
CA ASP A 1136 32.92 -24.47 -27.00
C ASP A 1136 33.71 -24.54 -28.32
N GLU A 1137 34.25 -23.41 -28.79
CA GLU A 1137 35.05 -23.32 -30.02
C GLU A 1137 36.56 -23.28 -29.76
N SER A 1138 36.99 -22.97 -28.54
CA SER A 1138 38.39 -22.98 -28.07
C SER A 1138 38.77 -24.34 -27.51
#